data_AF-A0AB36S726-F1
#
_entry.id   AF-A0AB36S726-F1
#
_cell.length_a   1.000
_cell.length_b   1.000
_cell.length_c   1.000
_cell.angle_alpha   90.00
_cell.angle_beta   90.00
_cell.angle_gamma   90.00
#
_symmetry.space_group_name_H-M   'P 1'
#
loop_
_entity.id
_entity.type
_entity.pdbx_description
1 polymer ?
#
loop_
_entity_poly.entity_id
_entity_poly.type
_entity_poly.pdbx_seq_one_letter_code
_entity_poly.pdbx_strand_id
1 'polypeptide(L)'
;MVDDKKIPITPLTQGEEATKITTSDANSAPSSSTESATTETTATDSQKTNHSPAVKPFSLPTLAANGAPLRVNQTIHADYTTDAQGTYPTTSWQPAGNTDVLNHQGNRNASDQWDGVKTWDGDPTNKTNSYIEYGGTGNEADYAVRKFAEETTTPGLFDVYLNVRGNVQKETTPLDIALVVDWSGSMNNNNRIGEVRDGVNRFVDTLSNSGITDKISMGYIGYSSDGYNNGSVPMGPFDSVKDQVKSVTPSSTSGGTFTQKALRDAGTMLSTPNGHKKVIVLLTDGVPTYSYKNQKVFTESDGSYYGTEFSKNEEGSGSTSRISKTYNVDDQNGNRKTINSTFIATIGEAMALKQRGIEIHGLGIQLQSDTQANLSKAQVEAKMRQMVSSDQNGTLYYESADHASDISDYLAKKAVQISGTVVNGAVTDPIAQPFVYQPNTLSVKSVGSKQLTVTPSIQMDGTTIKSNQIYLGKDQEIQIHYQVRIQTESKNFKPDYWYQINGTTTFQPLSDSSEIAEFGIPSAKAPGVKLNFTKQWEEFDHDKSSRPDHVTYEVKRTQTIDPNSWQTGFVQLNKPASDTGDTWTRNDVTQLSETSGAGYQENLFLPKYNNQGKDFTYQAIAELDVPGYTSDMLNNTTWKNIKQFTPLNLKVIKQSSSGEQPLEGAVFQLKGGTLDVTLKDNHDGTYSLPDNARLDKGETYTLTELKAPQGHELSQKQTWTINVSDEGKVTIDNKDTSIKDNTITLTVTNQFKKIPIGIRKYTIQEGKQVNLAKATFDLQKKTSTGNYQTIATKETDAAGLALFSASDPGEYRIVETKGPEGYDTIPGNYMFTIDKYGEIHYDGNNVETADQWTLTHENHLKPFDLTVHKKEDNGKALPGAKFRLQGKGVDIELPKDGQPTDTFLFENLQPGTYILTETYTPEGYQGLKQSVKVVIQEDGTVMIDGTAVKNVLVDGEQHNQISLDVTNQAKVPLPETGGSGRLGIYLIGLIALGLSGVYLFMRNHGKGVMK
;
A
#
# COMPACT_ATOMS: atom_id res chain seq x y z
N MET A 1 -30.58 10.79 39.68
CA MET A 1 -30.64 11.74 40.81
C MET A 1 -31.52 12.88 40.36
N VAL A 2 -32.57 13.22 41.12
CA VAL A 2 -33.42 14.41 40.92
C VAL A 2 -34.24 14.28 39.61
N ASP A 3 -35.48 13.78 39.59
CA ASP A 3 -36.68 14.07 40.41
C ASP A 3 -37.10 15.56 40.26
N ASP A 4 -38.34 15.99 40.12
CA ASP A 4 -39.68 15.36 40.07
C ASP A 4 -40.57 16.35 39.25
N LYS A 5 -41.73 16.03 38.66
CA LYS A 5 -43.01 15.82 39.37
C LYS A 5 -44.09 15.15 38.49
N LYS A 6 -44.27 13.86 38.77
CA LYS A 6 -45.54 13.19 39.14
C LYS A 6 -46.63 14.10 39.80
N ILE A 7 -47.94 13.81 39.92
CA ILE A 7 -48.85 12.62 39.79
C ILE A 7 -50.31 13.15 39.48
N PRO A 8 -51.44 12.44 39.78
CA PRO A 8 -52.13 11.26 39.20
C PRO A 8 -53.26 11.72 38.21
N ILE A 9 -54.50 11.21 37.98
CA ILE A 9 -55.45 10.15 38.47
C ILE A 9 -56.24 9.68 37.20
N THR A 10 -56.26 8.40 36.78
CA THR A 10 -57.13 7.23 37.15
C THR A 10 -58.65 7.37 36.83
N PRO A 11 -59.30 6.42 36.11
CA PRO A 11 -60.72 6.49 35.67
C PRO A 11 -61.71 5.73 36.58
N LEU A 12 -63.02 5.67 36.24
CA LEU A 12 -63.92 4.47 36.31
C LEU A 12 -65.43 4.71 35.97
N THR A 13 -66.01 3.80 35.15
CA THR A 13 -67.38 3.18 35.13
C THR A 13 -68.76 3.90 35.11
N GLN A 14 -69.63 3.30 34.26
CA GLN A 14 -71.05 2.88 34.47
C GLN A 14 -72.28 3.79 34.18
N GLY A 15 -73.43 3.11 33.97
CA GLY A 15 -74.68 3.59 33.34
C GLY A 15 -74.74 3.16 31.87
N GLU A 16 -75.59 2.26 31.35
CA GLU A 16 -76.95 1.80 31.74
C GLU A 16 -77.97 2.95 31.84
N GLU A 17 -79.20 2.85 31.30
CA GLU A 17 -79.98 1.67 30.88
C GLU A 17 -80.81 1.94 29.60
N ALA A 18 -81.53 0.93 29.06
CA ALA A 18 -82.27 1.05 27.80
C ALA A 18 -83.74 0.56 27.86
N THR A 19 -84.66 1.37 27.34
CA THR A 19 -86.04 1.01 26.97
C THR A 19 -86.38 1.71 25.64
N LYS A 20 -86.57 1.06 24.48
CA LYS A 20 -87.40 -0.11 24.13
C LYS A 20 -88.90 0.20 24.17
N ILE A 21 -89.49 0.38 22.99
CA ILE A 21 -90.63 -0.37 22.40
C ILE A 21 -90.85 0.20 20.97
N THR A 22 -90.70 -0.57 19.87
CA THR A 22 -91.73 -1.33 19.10
C THR A 22 -92.99 -0.51 18.71
N THR A 23 -93.58 -0.54 17.50
CA THR A 23 -93.69 -1.59 16.44
C THR A 23 -93.84 -1.04 15.00
N SER A 24 -93.79 -1.97 14.01
CA SER A 24 -94.64 -2.07 12.79
C SER A 24 -94.69 -0.95 11.72
N ASP A 25 -94.02 -1.22 10.59
CA ASP A 25 -94.60 -1.53 9.27
C ASP A 25 -95.71 -0.67 8.60
N ALA A 26 -95.33 -0.15 7.43
CA ALA A 26 -95.96 -0.32 6.11
C ALA A 26 -97.16 0.55 5.64
N ASN A 27 -97.11 0.85 4.32
CA ASN A 27 -98.19 1.28 3.40
C ASN A 27 -98.97 2.58 3.77
N SER A 28 -99.15 3.58 2.91
CA SER A 28 -99.36 3.57 1.45
C SER A 28 -99.39 5.00 0.86
N ALA A 29 -99.20 5.11 -0.45
CA ALA A 29 -99.63 6.26 -1.28
C ALA A 29 -101.19 6.36 -1.31
N PRO A 30 -101.87 7.42 -1.82
CA PRO A 30 -101.45 8.25 -2.97
C PRO A 30 -101.90 9.74 -3.01
N SER A 31 -101.64 10.35 -4.18
CA SER A 31 -102.44 11.38 -4.88
C SER A 31 -102.75 12.72 -4.18
N SER A 32 -102.00 13.74 -4.62
CA SER A 32 -102.49 14.99 -5.21
C SER A 32 -103.96 15.40 -5.04
N SER A 33 -104.18 16.59 -4.47
CA SER A 33 -105.24 17.52 -4.90
C SER A 33 -104.77 18.97 -4.73
N THR A 34 -104.89 19.78 -5.78
CA THR A 34 -104.71 21.23 -5.74
C THR A 34 -105.89 21.89 -5.06
N GLU A 35 -105.65 22.92 -4.24
CA GLU A 35 -106.68 23.93 -3.92
C GLU A 35 -106.04 25.31 -3.78
N SER A 36 -106.84 26.39 -3.75
CA SER A 36 -106.36 27.75 -3.94
C SER A 36 -107.24 28.79 -3.25
N ALA A 37 -106.62 29.96 -2.94
CA ALA A 37 -107.23 31.07 -2.21
C ALA A 37 -107.53 30.73 -0.72
N THR A 38 -107.80 31.68 0.19
CA THR A 38 -108.10 33.13 0.03
C THR A 38 -107.23 34.03 0.91
N THR A 39 -107.07 35.28 0.46
CA THR A 39 -106.62 36.42 1.29
C THR A 39 -107.71 36.85 2.28
N GLU A 40 -107.34 37.16 3.52
CA GLU A 40 -108.06 38.16 4.32
C GLU A 40 -107.30 39.49 4.33
N THR A 41 -108.04 40.60 4.49
CA THR A 41 -107.52 41.95 4.42
C THR A 41 -107.95 42.74 5.65
N THR A 42 -106.99 43.37 6.35
CA THR A 42 -107.29 44.45 7.29
C THR A 42 -106.40 45.64 6.96
N ALA A 43 -106.99 46.83 6.88
CA ALA A 43 -106.31 48.03 6.42
C ALA A 43 -106.60 49.22 7.33
N THR A 44 -105.55 49.95 7.71
CA THR A 44 -105.66 51.33 8.20
C THR A 44 -104.45 52.16 7.76
N ASP A 45 -104.75 53.00 6.78
CA ASP A 45 -104.22 54.34 6.52
C ASP A 45 -102.74 54.63 6.18
N SER A 46 -102.67 55.62 5.30
CA SER A 46 -101.65 56.10 4.40
C SER A 46 -100.31 56.61 4.94
N GLN A 47 -99.24 56.20 4.26
CA GLN A 47 -98.42 57.13 3.49
C GLN A 47 -98.03 56.51 2.12
N LYS A 48 -98.09 57.31 1.05
CA LYS A 48 -97.74 56.85 -0.31
C LYS A 48 -96.26 57.10 -0.62
N THR A 49 -95.49 56.02 -0.69
CA THR A 49 -94.26 55.95 -1.50
C THR A 49 -94.33 54.71 -2.40
N ASN A 50 -94.07 54.87 -3.69
CA ASN A 50 -94.10 53.77 -4.66
C ASN A 50 -92.81 52.92 -4.55
N HIS A 51 -92.73 52.03 -3.56
CA HIS A 51 -91.70 51.00 -3.54
C HIS A 51 -92.15 49.76 -4.32
N SER A 52 -91.45 49.45 -5.41
CA SER A 52 -91.46 48.10 -5.99
C SER A 52 -91.04 47.08 -4.93
N PRO A 53 -91.66 45.90 -4.85
CA PRO A 53 -91.34 44.91 -3.83
C PRO A 53 -89.86 44.51 -3.89
N ALA A 54 -89.19 44.59 -2.74
CA ALA A 54 -87.76 44.31 -2.61
C ALA A 54 -87.46 42.81 -2.74
N VAL A 55 -86.38 42.47 -3.45
CA VAL A 55 -85.83 41.11 -3.51
C VAL A 55 -84.79 40.97 -2.40
N LYS A 56 -84.92 39.95 -1.56
CA LYS A 56 -84.05 39.70 -0.40
C LYS A 56 -83.44 38.29 -0.50
N PRO A 57 -82.38 38.08 -1.30
CA PRO A 57 -81.88 36.73 -1.56
C PRO A 57 -81.30 36.06 -0.31
N PHE A 58 -80.87 36.85 0.68
CA PHE A 58 -80.43 36.40 2.01
C PHE A 58 -81.55 35.83 2.91
N SER A 59 -82.83 36.00 2.56
CA SER A 59 -83.95 35.39 3.30
C SER A 59 -84.53 34.13 2.63
N LEU A 60 -83.82 33.57 1.64
CA LEU A 60 -84.16 32.29 1.01
C LEU A 60 -83.62 31.12 1.86
N PRO A 61 -84.28 29.96 1.87
CA PRO A 61 -83.83 28.81 2.64
C PRO A 61 -82.48 28.27 2.17
N THR A 62 -81.75 27.67 3.11
CA THR A 62 -80.57 26.84 2.85
C THR A 62 -80.95 25.55 2.11
N LEU A 63 -80.06 25.09 1.26
CA LEU A 63 -80.21 23.90 0.40
C LEU A 63 -79.17 22.82 0.69
N ALA A 64 -78.21 23.10 1.57
CA ALA A 64 -77.04 22.27 1.82
C ALA A 64 -77.39 20.90 2.40
N ALA A 65 -76.78 19.86 1.82
CA ALA A 65 -76.42 18.67 2.58
C ALA A 65 -75.01 18.88 3.20
N ASN A 66 -74.75 18.23 4.33
CA ASN A 66 -73.37 18.08 4.80
C ASN A 66 -72.62 17.22 3.77
N GLY A 67 -71.51 17.72 3.24
CA GLY A 67 -70.67 16.96 2.32
C GLY A 67 -70.17 15.68 2.98
N ALA A 68 -70.19 14.56 2.26
CA ALA A 68 -69.54 13.35 2.72
C ALA A 68 -68.02 13.62 2.90
N PRO A 69 -67.37 13.10 3.96
CA PRO A 69 -65.94 13.21 4.09
C PRO A 69 -65.27 12.50 2.91
N LEU A 70 -64.19 13.09 2.38
CA LEU A 70 -63.33 12.41 1.41
C LEU A 70 -62.83 11.10 2.03
N ARG A 71 -62.91 10.00 1.28
CA ARG A 71 -62.23 8.76 1.67
C ARG A 71 -60.72 9.02 1.67
N VAL A 72 -60.05 8.53 2.70
CA VAL A 72 -58.59 8.46 2.78
C VAL A 72 -58.22 6.98 2.78
N ASN A 73 -57.50 6.54 1.77
CA ASN A 73 -57.04 5.16 1.66
C ASN A 73 -55.85 4.89 2.57
N GLN A 74 -55.68 3.64 2.98
CA GLN A 74 -54.48 3.22 3.71
C GLN A 74 -53.28 3.11 2.76
N THR A 75 -52.14 3.65 3.18
CA THR A 75 -50.89 3.52 2.43
C THR A 75 -50.42 2.06 2.45
N ILE A 76 -50.41 1.41 1.29
CA ILE A 76 -49.70 0.14 1.07
C ILE A 76 -48.21 0.48 0.94
N HIS A 77 -47.40 0.01 1.89
CA HIS A 77 -45.94 0.17 1.89
C HIS A 77 -45.27 -0.96 1.10
N ALA A 78 -44.17 -0.65 0.43
CA ALA A 78 -43.36 -1.61 -0.32
C ALA A 78 -42.19 -2.16 0.52
N ASP A 79 -41.98 -3.48 0.52
CA ASP A 79 -40.98 -4.16 1.35
C ASP A 79 -39.64 -4.35 0.63
N TYR A 80 -38.53 -4.04 1.31
CA TYR A 80 -37.17 -4.20 0.78
C TYR A 80 -36.30 -5.03 1.72
N THR A 81 -35.58 -5.99 1.14
CA THR A 81 -34.52 -6.75 1.82
C THR A 81 -33.20 -5.99 1.63
N THR A 82 -32.37 -5.93 2.67
CA THR A 82 -31.00 -5.42 2.59
C THR A 82 -30.05 -6.42 3.22
N ASP A 83 -29.16 -6.99 2.40
CA ASP A 83 -28.19 -7.99 2.81
C ASP A 83 -26.81 -7.77 2.14
N ALA A 84 -25.94 -8.78 2.14
CA ALA A 84 -24.60 -8.68 1.53
C ALA A 84 -24.62 -8.46 0.01
N GLN A 85 -25.70 -8.85 -0.67
CA GLN A 85 -26.00 -8.58 -2.08
C GLN A 85 -26.67 -7.22 -2.30
N GLY A 86 -26.89 -6.41 -1.27
CA GLY A 86 -27.46 -5.06 -1.38
C GLY A 86 -28.95 -4.97 -1.10
N THR A 87 -29.60 -3.91 -1.62
CA THR A 87 -30.99 -3.55 -1.30
C THR A 87 -31.91 -3.75 -2.51
N TYR A 88 -32.93 -4.60 -2.34
CA TYR A 88 -33.84 -5.02 -3.42
C TYR A 88 -35.25 -5.34 -2.88
N PRO A 89 -36.30 -5.31 -3.72
CA PRO A 89 -37.66 -5.68 -3.30
C PRO A 89 -37.72 -7.10 -2.72
N THR A 90 -38.26 -7.23 -1.51
CA THR A 90 -38.47 -8.52 -0.83
C THR A 90 -39.40 -9.40 -1.65
N THR A 91 -40.49 -8.81 -2.17
CA THR A 91 -41.38 -9.42 -3.16
C THR A 91 -41.07 -8.88 -4.55
N SER A 92 -40.06 -9.49 -5.18
CA SER A 92 -39.56 -9.10 -6.51
C SER A 92 -40.08 -9.97 -7.67
N TRP A 93 -40.01 -9.40 -8.87
CA TRP A 93 -40.04 -10.06 -10.19
C TRP A 93 -38.91 -9.54 -11.09
N GLN A 94 -38.59 -10.30 -12.14
CA GLN A 94 -37.50 -9.99 -13.06
C GLN A 94 -37.98 -9.96 -14.53
N PRO A 95 -37.61 -8.94 -15.34
CA PRO A 95 -37.97 -8.90 -16.77
C PRO A 95 -37.37 -10.08 -17.54
N ALA A 96 -38.11 -10.59 -18.54
CA ALA A 96 -37.73 -11.79 -19.26
C ALA A 96 -36.42 -11.60 -20.06
N GLY A 97 -35.35 -12.30 -19.65
CA GLY A 97 -34.03 -12.20 -20.27
C GLY A 97 -33.11 -11.13 -19.67
N ASN A 98 -33.60 -10.38 -18.67
CA ASN A 98 -32.81 -9.39 -17.93
C ASN A 98 -32.32 -9.98 -16.60
N THR A 99 -31.01 -10.02 -16.35
CA THR A 99 -30.45 -10.61 -15.11
C THR A 99 -30.14 -9.60 -14.01
N ASP A 100 -30.06 -8.31 -14.36
CA ASP A 100 -29.42 -7.27 -13.54
C ASP A 100 -30.41 -6.18 -13.08
N VAL A 101 -31.72 -6.44 -13.23
CA VAL A 101 -32.84 -5.69 -12.64
C VAL A 101 -33.75 -6.60 -11.80
N LEU A 102 -34.23 -6.09 -10.67
CA LEU A 102 -35.35 -6.63 -9.88
C LEU A 102 -36.39 -5.54 -9.64
N ASN A 103 -37.63 -5.82 -10.01
CA ASN A 103 -38.78 -4.93 -9.89
C ASN A 103 -39.72 -5.40 -8.76
N HIS A 104 -40.47 -4.49 -8.14
CA HIS A 104 -41.42 -4.85 -7.08
C HIS A 104 -42.70 -5.50 -7.65
N GLN A 105 -43.25 -6.49 -6.94
CA GLN A 105 -44.56 -7.08 -7.25
C GLN A 105 -45.71 -6.08 -7.08
N GLY A 106 -46.83 -6.33 -7.76
CA GLY A 106 -48.06 -5.57 -7.58
C GLY A 106 -48.85 -6.03 -6.35
N ASN A 107 -49.88 -5.28 -5.99
CA ASN A 107 -50.88 -5.66 -5.00
C ASN A 107 -52.26 -5.32 -5.55
N ARG A 108 -52.99 -6.35 -5.98
CA ARG A 108 -54.31 -6.25 -6.63
C ARG A 108 -55.48 -6.61 -5.71
N ASN A 109 -55.18 -6.93 -4.46
CA ASN A 109 -56.16 -7.47 -3.50
C ASN A 109 -56.44 -6.49 -2.35
N ALA A 110 -55.80 -5.32 -2.32
CA ALA A 110 -55.86 -4.34 -1.22
C ALA A 110 -55.66 -5.02 0.15
N SER A 111 -54.65 -5.91 0.22
CA SER A 111 -54.42 -6.85 1.33
C SER A 111 -52.93 -7.05 1.59
N ASP A 112 -52.57 -7.72 2.68
CA ASP A 112 -51.16 -8.02 3.04
C ASP A 112 -50.43 -8.99 2.07
N GLN A 113 -51.04 -9.37 0.94
CA GLN A 113 -50.48 -10.31 -0.04
C GLN A 113 -50.24 -9.67 -1.42
N TRP A 114 -48.97 -9.66 -1.80
CA TRP A 114 -48.46 -9.28 -3.13
C TRP A 114 -48.88 -10.28 -4.22
N ASP A 115 -48.87 -9.83 -5.48
CA ASP A 115 -49.48 -10.55 -6.63
C ASP A 115 -48.81 -11.88 -7.02
N GLY A 116 -47.66 -12.21 -6.43
CA GLY A 116 -46.95 -13.46 -6.67
C GLY A 116 -46.25 -13.58 -8.03
N VAL A 117 -46.38 -12.61 -8.93
CA VAL A 117 -45.76 -12.63 -10.28
C VAL A 117 -44.24 -12.63 -10.13
N LYS A 118 -43.53 -13.55 -10.80
CA LYS A 118 -42.05 -13.65 -10.71
C LYS A 118 -41.29 -13.25 -11.97
N THR A 119 -41.94 -13.26 -13.14
CA THR A 119 -41.37 -12.72 -14.38
C THR A 119 -42.48 -12.39 -15.37
N TRP A 120 -42.24 -11.40 -16.22
CA TRP A 120 -43.00 -11.10 -17.45
C TRP A 120 -42.10 -10.30 -18.40
N ASP A 121 -42.58 -10.01 -19.61
CA ASP A 121 -41.77 -9.44 -20.71
C ASP A 121 -41.30 -7.99 -20.52
N GLY A 122 -41.87 -7.23 -19.58
CA GLY A 122 -41.52 -5.82 -19.35
C GLY A 122 -42.20 -4.82 -20.29
N ASP A 123 -43.05 -5.26 -21.24
CA ASP A 123 -43.69 -4.39 -22.23
C ASP A 123 -44.37 -3.17 -21.57
N PRO A 124 -43.92 -1.92 -21.84
CA PRO A 124 -44.49 -0.73 -21.22
C PRO A 124 -45.94 -0.45 -21.62
N THR A 125 -46.47 -1.10 -22.67
CA THR A 125 -47.89 -1.06 -23.02
C THR A 125 -48.75 -2.00 -22.18
N ASN A 126 -48.15 -2.91 -21.39
CA ASN A 126 -48.85 -3.84 -20.50
C ASN A 126 -49.59 -3.07 -19.40
N LYS A 127 -50.93 -3.15 -19.42
CA LYS A 127 -51.82 -2.44 -18.48
C LYS A 127 -52.25 -3.30 -17.28
N THR A 128 -51.57 -4.42 -17.03
CA THR A 128 -52.05 -5.47 -16.12
C THR A 128 -51.06 -5.84 -15.02
N ASN A 129 -49.82 -6.18 -15.35
CA ASN A 129 -48.90 -6.78 -14.39
C ASN A 129 -48.30 -5.75 -13.43
N SER A 130 -48.11 -6.15 -12.17
CA SER A 130 -47.33 -5.43 -11.16
C SER A 130 -47.85 -4.04 -10.74
N TYR A 131 -49.16 -3.80 -10.84
CA TYR A 131 -49.80 -2.60 -10.26
C TYR A 131 -50.12 -2.80 -8.77
N ILE A 132 -49.94 -1.75 -7.98
CA ILE A 132 -50.43 -1.60 -6.61
C ILE A 132 -51.73 -0.80 -6.68
N GLU A 133 -52.82 -1.40 -6.22
CA GLU A 133 -54.19 -0.90 -6.34
C GLU A 133 -54.70 -0.39 -4.98
N TYR A 134 -55.26 0.81 -4.96
CA TYR A 134 -55.70 1.52 -3.75
C TYR A 134 -57.23 1.74 -3.78
N GLY A 135 -57.88 1.74 -2.62
CA GLY A 135 -59.33 1.95 -2.47
C GLY A 135 -60.25 0.81 -2.94
N GLY A 136 -59.68 -0.25 -3.53
CA GLY A 136 -60.42 -1.41 -4.03
C GLY A 136 -59.52 -2.32 -4.88
N THR A 137 -60.13 -3.17 -5.70
CA THR A 137 -59.42 -4.22 -6.47
C THR A 137 -59.87 -4.28 -7.92
N GLY A 138 -58.93 -4.33 -8.87
CA GLY A 138 -59.20 -4.29 -10.31
C GLY A 138 -60.06 -3.09 -10.72
N ASN A 139 -61.21 -3.35 -11.35
CA ASN A 139 -62.20 -2.31 -11.68
C ASN A 139 -62.74 -1.58 -10.45
N GLU A 140 -62.63 -2.18 -9.26
CA GLU A 140 -63.08 -1.58 -8.01
C GLU A 140 -62.06 -0.65 -7.34
N ALA A 141 -60.79 -0.66 -7.75
CA ALA A 141 -59.77 0.26 -7.21
C ALA A 141 -60.10 1.73 -7.52
N ASP A 142 -59.86 2.63 -6.57
CA ASP A 142 -59.98 4.08 -6.80
C ASP A 142 -58.88 4.54 -7.76
N TYR A 143 -57.63 4.10 -7.55
CA TYR A 143 -56.52 4.32 -8.47
C TYR A 143 -55.50 3.19 -8.37
N ALA A 144 -54.60 3.11 -9.35
CA ALA A 144 -53.53 2.12 -9.39
C ALA A 144 -52.21 2.77 -9.81
N VAL A 145 -51.12 2.40 -9.13
CA VAL A 145 -49.76 2.85 -9.43
C VAL A 145 -48.85 1.66 -9.75
N ARG A 146 -47.85 1.87 -10.62
CA ARG A 146 -46.78 0.89 -10.86
C ARG A 146 -45.49 1.62 -11.16
N LYS A 147 -44.38 1.09 -10.67
CA LYS A 147 -43.04 1.46 -11.13
C LYS A 147 -42.23 0.22 -11.42
N PHE A 148 -41.47 0.25 -12.52
CA PHE A 148 -40.54 -0.82 -12.88
C PHE A 148 -39.44 -0.28 -13.79
N ALA A 149 -38.37 -1.04 -13.93
CA ALA A 149 -37.26 -0.76 -14.84
C ALA A 149 -36.91 -1.99 -15.70
N GLU A 150 -36.15 -1.74 -16.76
CA GLU A 150 -35.53 -2.76 -17.61
C GLU A 150 -34.17 -2.24 -18.09
N GLU A 151 -33.15 -3.09 -18.15
CA GLU A 151 -31.87 -2.71 -18.76
C GLU A 151 -31.99 -2.69 -20.28
N THR A 152 -31.52 -1.62 -20.90
CA THR A 152 -31.46 -1.50 -22.36
C THR A 152 -30.40 -2.43 -22.95
N THR A 153 -30.30 -2.49 -24.29
CA THR A 153 -29.17 -3.14 -24.98
C THR A 153 -27.81 -2.47 -24.73
N THR A 154 -27.75 -1.39 -23.93
CA THR A 154 -26.52 -0.70 -23.53
C THR A 154 -26.26 -0.94 -22.04
N PRO A 155 -25.22 -1.71 -21.65
CA PRO A 155 -25.03 -2.15 -20.27
C PRO A 155 -24.98 -1.00 -19.25
N GLY A 156 -25.72 -1.11 -18.15
CA GLY A 156 -25.85 -0.10 -17.11
C GLY A 156 -26.67 1.14 -17.49
N LEU A 157 -27.39 1.12 -18.61
CA LEU A 157 -28.44 2.09 -18.96
C LEU A 157 -29.78 1.38 -18.86
N PHE A 158 -30.68 1.91 -18.04
CA PHE A 158 -31.99 1.30 -17.77
C PHE A 158 -33.12 2.25 -18.16
N ASP A 159 -34.14 1.73 -18.85
CA ASP A 159 -35.43 2.37 -19.01
C ASP A 159 -36.24 2.22 -17.71
N VAL A 160 -36.95 3.25 -17.30
CA VAL A 160 -37.78 3.26 -16.09
C VAL A 160 -39.15 3.85 -16.41
N TYR A 161 -40.20 3.17 -15.97
CA TYR A 161 -41.59 3.51 -16.23
C TYR A 161 -42.37 3.66 -14.93
N LEU A 162 -43.09 4.79 -14.78
CA LEU A 162 -44.09 4.98 -13.73
C LEU A 162 -45.47 5.10 -14.40
N ASN A 163 -46.38 4.20 -14.06
CA ASN A 163 -47.77 4.26 -14.49
C ASN A 163 -48.66 4.75 -13.33
N VAL A 164 -49.62 5.64 -13.62
CA VAL A 164 -50.68 6.07 -12.69
C VAL A 164 -52.02 6.05 -13.42
N ARG A 165 -52.98 5.27 -12.91
CA ARG A 165 -54.33 5.09 -13.46
C ARG A 165 -55.38 5.62 -12.49
N GLY A 166 -56.32 6.41 -13.00
CA GLY A 166 -57.50 6.87 -12.25
C GLY A 166 -58.74 6.01 -12.49
N ASN A 167 -59.79 6.28 -11.72
CA ASN A 167 -61.10 5.64 -11.84
C ASN A 167 -62.23 6.66 -11.50
N VAL A 168 -63.43 6.16 -11.23
CA VAL A 168 -64.63 6.93 -10.89
C VAL A 168 -64.76 7.14 -9.38
N GLN A 169 -65.12 8.34 -8.94
CA GLN A 169 -65.52 8.58 -7.55
C GLN A 169 -66.92 7.98 -7.27
N LYS A 170 -66.94 6.82 -6.59
CA LYS A 170 -68.17 6.00 -6.41
C LYS A 170 -69.12 6.54 -5.35
N GLU A 171 -68.61 6.96 -4.19
CA GLU A 171 -69.41 7.54 -3.09
C GLU A 171 -69.70 9.03 -3.29
N THR A 172 -70.08 9.39 -4.51
CA THR A 172 -70.54 10.74 -4.86
C THR A 172 -71.96 10.98 -4.36
N THR A 173 -72.14 12.04 -3.56
CA THR A 173 -73.45 12.68 -3.37
C THR A 173 -73.95 13.17 -4.73
N PRO A 174 -75.24 12.97 -5.10
CA PRO A 174 -75.78 13.52 -6.33
C PRO A 174 -75.59 15.03 -6.43
N LEU A 175 -75.44 15.53 -7.66
CA LEU A 175 -74.88 16.84 -7.95
C LEU A 175 -75.74 17.57 -9.00
N ASP A 176 -76.21 18.77 -8.65
CA ASP A 176 -76.90 19.65 -9.59
C ASP A 176 -75.95 20.77 -10.05
N ILE A 177 -75.62 20.80 -11.34
CA ILE A 177 -74.67 21.75 -11.96
C ILE A 177 -75.43 22.79 -12.79
N ALA A 178 -75.25 24.07 -12.48
CA ALA A 178 -75.67 25.18 -13.34
C ALA A 178 -74.44 25.81 -14.03
N LEU A 179 -74.32 25.61 -15.34
CA LEU A 179 -73.34 26.34 -16.16
C LEU A 179 -73.87 27.75 -16.42
N VAL A 180 -73.17 28.78 -15.94
CA VAL A 180 -73.57 30.19 -16.07
C VAL A 180 -72.55 30.91 -16.93
N VAL A 181 -72.95 31.28 -18.14
CA VAL A 181 -72.03 31.62 -19.23
C VAL A 181 -72.33 32.99 -19.79
N ASP A 182 -71.29 33.82 -19.83
CA ASP A 182 -71.35 35.18 -20.34
C ASP A 182 -71.50 35.21 -21.87
N TRP A 183 -72.58 35.82 -22.33
CA TRP A 183 -72.96 36.09 -23.71
C TRP A 183 -73.06 37.61 -23.98
N SER A 184 -72.30 38.42 -23.23
CA SER A 184 -72.07 39.82 -23.60
C SER A 184 -71.30 39.97 -24.92
N GLY A 185 -71.32 41.18 -25.48
CA GLY A 185 -70.63 41.48 -26.74
C GLY A 185 -69.11 41.34 -26.69
N SER A 186 -68.49 41.47 -25.52
CA SER A 186 -67.02 41.36 -25.35
C SER A 186 -66.51 39.91 -25.44
N MET A 187 -67.40 38.92 -25.31
CA MET A 187 -67.09 37.49 -25.47
C MET A 187 -66.87 37.06 -26.94
N ASN A 188 -67.14 37.94 -27.93
CA ASN A 188 -66.71 37.71 -29.32
C ASN A 188 -65.19 37.92 -29.52
N ASN A 189 -64.54 38.71 -28.65
CA ASN A 189 -63.11 39.01 -28.78
C ASN A 189 -62.27 37.73 -28.62
N ASN A 190 -61.17 37.61 -29.37
CA ASN A 190 -60.21 36.50 -29.27
C ASN A 190 -60.83 35.08 -29.31
N ASN A 191 -61.97 34.89 -30.01
CA ASN A 191 -62.72 33.62 -30.05
C ASN A 191 -63.21 33.11 -28.67
N ARG A 192 -63.29 33.95 -27.62
CA ARG A 192 -63.65 33.49 -26.25
C ARG A 192 -64.93 32.66 -26.22
N ILE A 193 -66.01 33.10 -26.87
CA ILE A 193 -67.27 32.34 -26.93
C ILE A 193 -67.13 31.01 -27.70
N GLY A 194 -66.25 30.95 -28.71
CA GLY A 194 -65.94 29.73 -29.44
C GLY A 194 -65.23 28.71 -28.55
N GLU A 195 -64.18 29.12 -27.84
CA GLU A 195 -63.46 28.26 -26.90
C GLU A 195 -64.32 27.90 -25.66
N VAL A 196 -65.26 28.76 -25.26
CA VAL A 196 -66.29 28.43 -24.25
C VAL A 196 -67.22 27.32 -24.76
N ARG A 197 -67.76 27.42 -25.97
CA ARG A 197 -68.59 26.36 -26.57
C ARG A 197 -67.82 25.05 -26.68
N ASP A 198 -66.59 25.11 -27.17
CA ASP A 198 -65.76 23.92 -27.39
C ASP A 198 -65.29 23.32 -26.04
N GLY A 199 -65.09 24.16 -25.01
CA GLY A 199 -64.87 23.75 -23.63
C GLY A 199 -66.09 23.16 -22.94
N VAL A 200 -67.30 23.69 -23.19
CA VAL A 200 -68.57 23.11 -22.72
C VAL A 200 -68.80 21.74 -23.37
N ASN A 201 -68.46 21.59 -24.66
CA ASN A 201 -68.45 20.29 -25.31
C ASN A 201 -67.51 19.31 -24.59
N ARG A 202 -66.23 19.69 -24.35
CA ARG A 202 -65.28 18.85 -23.59
C ARG A 202 -65.75 18.55 -22.17
N PHE A 203 -66.40 19.49 -21.47
CA PHE A 203 -66.97 19.31 -20.14
C PHE A 203 -68.02 18.21 -20.14
N VAL A 204 -69.00 18.32 -21.04
CA VAL A 204 -70.10 17.37 -21.19
C VAL A 204 -69.58 16.02 -21.71
N ASP A 205 -68.58 15.97 -22.60
CA ASP A 205 -67.98 14.71 -23.03
C ASP A 205 -67.17 14.02 -21.92
N THR A 206 -66.47 14.78 -21.08
CA THR A 206 -65.74 14.23 -19.92
C THR A 206 -66.72 13.67 -18.88
N LEU A 207 -67.80 14.40 -18.56
CA LEU A 207 -68.84 13.91 -17.66
C LEU A 207 -69.62 12.73 -18.25
N SER A 208 -69.90 12.72 -19.56
CA SER A 208 -70.52 11.56 -20.24
C SER A 208 -69.66 10.28 -20.12
N ASN A 209 -68.34 10.43 -20.13
CA ASN A 209 -67.39 9.33 -20.00
C ASN A 209 -67.05 8.95 -18.55
N SER A 210 -67.53 9.74 -17.57
CA SER A 210 -67.20 9.56 -16.14
C SER A 210 -67.85 8.33 -15.51
N GLY A 211 -69.07 7.95 -15.95
CA GLY A 211 -69.83 6.86 -15.34
C GLY A 211 -70.60 7.23 -14.05
N ILE A 212 -70.81 8.52 -13.76
CA ILE A 212 -71.73 9.01 -12.72
C ILE A 212 -72.87 9.88 -13.29
N THR A 213 -73.25 9.69 -14.56
CA THR A 213 -74.25 10.55 -15.23
C THR A 213 -75.66 10.40 -14.64
N ASP A 214 -75.95 9.26 -14.00
CA ASP A 214 -77.14 8.97 -13.19
C ASP A 214 -77.23 9.86 -11.93
N LYS A 215 -76.09 10.32 -11.41
CA LYS A 215 -75.99 11.18 -10.23
C LYS A 215 -75.90 12.67 -10.54
N ILE A 216 -75.84 13.06 -11.83
CA ILE A 216 -75.70 14.46 -12.25
C ILE A 216 -77.03 14.97 -12.80
N SER A 217 -77.52 16.07 -12.23
CA SER A 217 -78.44 16.98 -12.92
C SER A 217 -77.62 18.13 -13.52
N MET A 218 -78.02 18.63 -14.69
CA MET A 218 -77.40 19.78 -15.31
C MET A 218 -78.43 20.77 -15.83
N GLY A 219 -78.10 22.05 -15.77
CA GLY A 219 -78.78 23.15 -16.46
C GLY A 219 -77.76 24.18 -16.96
N TYR A 220 -78.21 25.08 -17.83
CA TYR A 220 -77.35 26.07 -18.48
C TYR A 220 -78.06 27.42 -18.54
N ILE A 221 -77.32 28.51 -18.34
CA ILE A 221 -77.81 29.90 -18.42
C ILE A 221 -76.78 30.73 -19.20
N GLY A 222 -77.14 31.12 -20.42
CA GLY A 222 -76.39 32.05 -21.27
C GLY A 222 -76.94 33.46 -21.13
N TYR A 223 -76.13 34.38 -20.61
CA TYR A 223 -76.62 35.70 -20.16
C TYR A 223 -75.89 36.88 -20.79
N SER A 224 -76.63 37.93 -21.11
CA SER A 224 -76.12 39.22 -21.59
C SER A 224 -76.71 40.35 -20.73
N SER A 225 -77.27 41.39 -21.35
CA SER A 225 -78.24 42.30 -20.73
C SER A 225 -79.67 41.96 -21.19
N ASP A 226 -80.68 42.42 -20.45
CA ASP A 226 -82.07 42.25 -20.87
C ASP A 226 -82.37 43.02 -22.17
N GLY A 227 -83.30 42.50 -22.98
CA GLY A 227 -83.57 42.97 -24.34
C GLY A 227 -82.66 42.40 -25.44
N TYR A 228 -81.64 41.61 -25.10
CA TYR A 228 -80.76 40.90 -26.03
C TYR A 228 -81.03 39.38 -26.05
N ASN A 229 -80.36 38.65 -26.95
CA ASN A 229 -80.48 37.19 -27.07
C ASN A 229 -79.81 36.49 -25.89
N ASN A 230 -80.62 36.04 -24.95
CA ASN A 230 -80.25 35.19 -23.81
C ASN A 230 -80.76 33.75 -24.07
N GLY A 231 -80.18 32.76 -23.40
CA GLY A 231 -80.56 31.35 -23.60
C GLY A 231 -80.47 30.53 -22.32
N SER A 232 -81.22 29.43 -22.24
CA SER A 232 -81.12 28.50 -21.11
C SER A 232 -81.49 27.08 -21.49
N VAL A 233 -80.96 26.12 -20.73
CA VAL A 233 -81.42 24.74 -20.67
C VAL A 233 -81.89 24.51 -19.23
N PRO A 234 -83.15 24.08 -18.99
CA PRO A 234 -83.65 23.86 -17.64
C PRO A 234 -82.87 22.75 -16.93
N MET A 235 -82.88 22.78 -15.59
CA MET A 235 -82.27 21.71 -14.78
C MET A 235 -82.96 20.37 -15.07
N GLY A 236 -82.19 19.36 -15.46
CA GLY A 236 -82.69 18.00 -15.68
C GLY A 236 -81.58 16.95 -15.58
N PRO A 237 -81.93 15.65 -15.58
CA PRO A 237 -80.94 14.57 -15.54
C PRO A 237 -79.96 14.68 -16.72
N PHE A 238 -78.66 14.51 -16.45
CA PHE A 238 -77.57 14.81 -17.38
C PHE A 238 -77.80 14.24 -18.79
N ASP A 239 -78.11 12.94 -18.89
CA ASP A 239 -78.31 12.24 -20.17
C ASP A 239 -79.53 12.73 -20.97
N SER A 240 -80.48 13.45 -20.35
CA SER A 240 -81.62 14.06 -21.02
C SER A 240 -81.34 15.48 -21.54
N VAL A 241 -80.35 16.17 -20.99
CA VAL A 241 -80.06 17.59 -21.31
C VAL A 241 -78.73 17.82 -22.04
N LYS A 242 -77.80 16.86 -21.99
CA LYS A 242 -76.42 17.00 -22.49
C LYS A 242 -76.30 17.58 -23.90
N ASP A 243 -77.09 17.11 -24.86
CA ASP A 243 -77.01 17.57 -26.25
C ASP A 243 -77.62 18.99 -26.43
N GLN A 244 -78.59 19.35 -25.60
CA GLN A 244 -79.08 20.73 -25.51
C GLN A 244 -77.98 21.64 -24.95
N VAL A 245 -77.30 21.23 -23.87
CA VAL A 245 -76.18 21.97 -23.26
C VAL A 245 -74.99 22.13 -24.21
N LYS A 246 -74.69 21.15 -25.06
CA LYS A 246 -73.67 21.27 -26.12
C LYS A 246 -74.05 22.26 -27.22
N SER A 247 -75.35 22.33 -27.58
CA SER A 247 -75.84 23.13 -28.71
C SER A 247 -76.25 24.57 -28.37
N VAL A 248 -76.51 24.89 -27.10
CA VAL A 248 -77.10 26.17 -26.68
C VAL A 248 -76.13 27.37 -26.80
N THR A 249 -74.82 27.16 -26.71
CA THR A 249 -73.83 28.24 -26.82
C THR A 249 -73.70 28.77 -28.27
N PRO A 250 -74.04 30.04 -28.55
CA PRO A 250 -74.11 30.57 -29.90
C PRO A 250 -72.74 30.78 -30.54
N SER A 251 -72.71 30.93 -31.86
CA SER A 251 -71.50 31.29 -32.62
C SER A 251 -71.02 32.73 -32.40
N SER A 252 -71.89 33.62 -31.90
CA SER A 252 -71.62 35.04 -31.66
C SER A 252 -72.61 35.61 -30.64
N THR A 253 -72.19 36.65 -29.92
CA THR A 253 -72.89 37.18 -28.74
C THR A 253 -73.10 38.70 -28.80
N SER A 254 -74.02 39.25 -27.98
CA SER A 254 -74.31 40.69 -27.98
C SER A 254 -75.05 41.14 -26.72
N GLY A 255 -74.90 42.42 -26.35
CA GLY A 255 -75.44 43.00 -25.12
C GLY A 255 -74.35 43.30 -24.10
N GLY A 256 -74.76 43.88 -22.96
CA GLY A 256 -73.89 44.06 -21.80
C GLY A 256 -73.81 42.82 -20.92
N THR A 257 -73.38 43.01 -19.68
CA THR A 257 -72.99 41.91 -18.78
C THR A 257 -73.79 41.99 -17.47
N PHE A 258 -74.91 41.27 -17.37
CA PHE A 258 -75.80 41.31 -16.21
C PHE A 258 -75.60 40.10 -15.26
N THR A 259 -74.36 39.88 -14.81
CA THR A 259 -73.94 38.73 -14.00
C THR A 259 -74.81 38.52 -12.74
N GLN A 260 -75.30 39.60 -12.10
CA GLN A 260 -76.19 39.48 -10.94
C GLN A 260 -77.48 38.73 -11.26
N LYS A 261 -78.11 39.05 -12.40
CA LYS A 261 -79.34 38.38 -12.83
C LYS A 261 -79.07 36.92 -13.14
N ALA A 262 -77.98 36.63 -13.86
CA ALA A 262 -77.58 35.27 -14.19
C ALA A 262 -77.33 34.39 -12.95
N LEU A 263 -76.67 34.94 -11.92
CA LEU A 263 -76.49 34.28 -10.63
C LEU A 263 -77.83 34.04 -9.92
N ARG A 264 -78.76 35.00 -9.92
CA ARG A 264 -80.10 34.83 -9.35
C ARG A 264 -80.91 33.76 -10.08
N ASP A 265 -80.85 33.75 -11.41
CA ASP A 265 -81.53 32.77 -12.25
C ASP A 265 -80.95 31.36 -11.99
N ALA A 266 -79.63 31.23 -11.83
CA ALA A 266 -78.97 29.98 -11.41
C ALA A 266 -79.37 29.54 -9.99
N GLY A 267 -79.42 30.48 -9.05
CA GLY A 267 -79.90 30.26 -7.68
C GLY A 267 -81.39 29.92 -7.57
N THR A 268 -82.14 30.14 -8.65
CA THR A 268 -83.54 29.71 -8.82
C THR A 268 -83.59 28.32 -9.47
N MET A 269 -82.80 28.09 -10.50
CA MET A 269 -82.63 26.79 -11.17
C MET A 269 -82.17 25.68 -10.21
N LEU A 270 -81.28 25.99 -9.26
CA LEU A 270 -80.76 25.05 -8.25
C LEU A 270 -81.66 24.89 -7.00
N SER A 271 -82.77 25.64 -6.91
CA SER A 271 -83.51 25.88 -5.65
C SER A 271 -84.21 24.67 -5.02
N THR A 272 -84.33 23.55 -5.72
CA THR A 272 -84.94 22.31 -5.23
C THR A 272 -84.21 21.75 -4.00
N PRO A 273 -84.84 21.59 -2.83
CA PRO A 273 -84.21 21.07 -1.62
C PRO A 273 -84.19 19.53 -1.63
N ASN A 274 -83.42 18.95 -2.55
CA ASN A 274 -83.23 17.50 -2.76
C ASN A 274 -82.02 16.91 -2.00
N GLY A 275 -81.25 17.72 -1.27
CA GLY A 275 -80.01 17.28 -0.61
C GLY A 275 -78.85 16.99 -1.57
N HIS A 276 -78.99 17.30 -2.86
CA HIS A 276 -77.88 17.22 -3.82
C HIS A 276 -76.86 18.33 -3.52
N LYS A 277 -75.58 18.08 -3.81
CA LYS A 277 -74.58 19.16 -3.88
C LYS A 277 -74.97 20.13 -4.99
N LYS A 278 -74.82 21.43 -4.76
CA LYS A 278 -75.25 22.50 -5.68
C LYS A 278 -74.04 23.28 -6.17
N VAL A 279 -73.76 23.26 -7.47
CA VAL A 279 -72.60 23.96 -8.06
C VAL A 279 -73.04 24.89 -9.19
N ILE A 280 -72.61 26.14 -9.11
CA ILE A 280 -72.58 27.10 -10.22
C ILE A 280 -71.17 27.10 -10.81
N VAL A 281 -71.04 27.01 -12.13
CA VAL A 281 -69.77 27.28 -12.84
C VAL A 281 -69.95 28.55 -13.66
N LEU A 282 -69.41 29.66 -13.16
CA LEU A 282 -69.49 30.98 -13.77
C LEU A 282 -68.31 31.22 -14.74
N LEU A 283 -68.61 31.44 -16.02
CA LEU A 283 -67.64 31.73 -17.07
C LEU A 283 -67.88 33.16 -17.61
N THR A 284 -66.97 34.11 -17.36
CA THR A 284 -67.14 35.53 -17.75
C THR A 284 -65.80 36.25 -17.92
N ASP A 285 -65.73 37.30 -18.76
CA ASP A 285 -64.59 38.21 -18.84
C ASP A 285 -64.59 39.33 -17.76
N GLY A 286 -65.58 39.31 -16.87
CA GLY A 286 -65.43 39.69 -15.47
C GLY A 286 -65.87 41.09 -15.06
N VAL A 287 -66.44 41.89 -15.96
CA VAL A 287 -66.96 43.23 -15.64
C VAL A 287 -68.49 43.25 -15.79
N PRO A 288 -69.29 43.15 -14.70
CA PRO A 288 -70.74 43.30 -14.79
C PRO A 288 -71.09 44.75 -15.15
N THR A 289 -71.73 44.99 -16.30
CA THR A 289 -72.10 46.33 -16.78
C THR A 289 -73.57 46.70 -16.51
N TYR A 290 -74.32 45.76 -15.91
CA TYR A 290 -75.68 45.93 -15.39
C TYR A 290 -75.85 45.24 -14.03
N SER A 291 -76.71 45.81 -13.17
CA SER A 291 -77.15 45.24 -11.89
C SER A 291 -78.57 45.68 -11.53
N TYR A 292 -79.21 44.98 -10.60
CA TYR A 292 -80.41 45.50 -9.93
C TYR A 292 -80.02 46.53 -8.87
N LYS A 293 -80.75 47.65 -8.83
CA LYS A 293 -80.48 48.74 -7.89
C LYS A 293 -80.58 48.28 -6.43
N ASN A 294 -79.54 48.55 -5.65
CA ASN A 294 -79.45 48.26 -4.22
C ASN A 294 -80.50 49.06 -3.43
N GLN A 295 -81.03 48.46 -2.36
CA GLN A 295 -81.87 49.11 -1.35
C GLN A 295 -81.25 49.03 0.06
N LYS A 296 -80.43 48.01 0.33
CA LYS A 296 -79.56 47.91 1.51
C LYS A 296 -78.24 47.23 1.17
N VAL A 297 -77.23 47.46 2.02
CA VAL A 297 -75.95 46.73 2.01
C VAL A 297 -75.63 46.13 3.38
N PHE A 298 -74.68 45.21 3.41
CA PHE A 298 -73.97 44.81 4.63
C PHE A 298 -72.51 45.25 4.50
N THR A 299 -71.93 45.77 5.58
CA THR A 299 -70.51 46.15 5.66
C THR A 299 -69.74 45.12 6.48
N GLU A 300 -68.68 44.57 5.90
CA GLU A 300 -67.77 43.63 6.54
C GLU A 300 -66.80 44.33 7.49
N SER A 301 -66.10 43.56 8.32
CA SER A 301 -65.13 44.07 9.31
C SER A 301 -63.92 44.78 8.67
N ASP A 302 -63.64 44.54 7.39
CA ASP A 302 -62.60 45.24 6.61
C ASP A 302 -63.08 46.61 6.04
N GLY A 303 -64.35 46.96 6.24
CA GLY A 303 -64.97 48.16 5.69
C GLY A 303 -65.48 48.03 4.25
N SER A 304 -65.27 46.89 3.58
CA SER A 304 -65.92 46.57 2.31
C SER A 304 -67.41 46.27 2.50
N TYR A 305 -68.22 46.33 1.43
CA TYR A 305 -69.66 46.12 1.53
C TYR A 305 -70.28 45.61 0.22
N TYR A 306 -71.42 44.93 0.36
CA TYR A 306 -72.19 44.30 -0.72
C TYR A 306 -73.70 44.44 -0.50
N GLY A 307 -74.48 44.35 -1.57
CA GLY A 307 -75.95 44.47 -1.53
C GLY A 307 -76.63 43.30 -0.84
N THR A 308 -77.62 43.59 0.02
CA THR A 308 -78.41 42.57 0.75
C THR A 308 -79.91 42.63 0.46
N GLU A 309 -80.42 43.79 0.07
CA GLU A 309 -81.77 43.95 -0.47
C GLU A 309 -81.70 44.71 -1.79
N PHE A 310 -82.41 44.21 -2.82
CA PHE A 310 -82.43 44.77 -4.18
C PHE A 310 -83.82 45.24 -4.55
N SER A 311 -83.92 46.18 -5.51
CA SER A 311 -85.18 46.51 -6.17
C SER A 311 -85.34 45.71 -7.46
N LYS A 312 -86.47 45.88 -8.15
CA LYS A 312 -86.67 45.38 -9.52
C LYS A 312 -86.16 46.33 -10.60
N ASN A 313 -85.63 47.50 -10.24
CA ASN A 313 -85.14 48.48 -11.20
C ASN A 313 -83.70 48.13 -11.60
N GLU A 314 -83.45 48.04 -12.89
CA GLU A 314 -82.11 47.83 -13.46
C GLU A 314 -81.33 49.14 -13.50
N GLU A 315 -80.02 49.05 -13.29
CA GLU A 315 -79.07 50.15 -13.49
C GLU A 315 -77.76 49.63 -14.09
N GLY A 316 -77.19 50.40 -15.00
CA GLY A 316 -76.01 49.99 -15.76
C GLY A 316 -75.63 51.02 -16.82
N SER A 317 -74.55 50.71 -17.54
CA SER A 317 -74.00 51.53 -18.64
C SER A 317 -73.78 50.74 -19.92
N GLY A 318 -73.91 49.41 -19.87
CA GLY A 318 -73.52 48.49 -20.94
C GLY A 318 -72.01 48.29 -21.13
N SER A 319 -71.16 49.25 -20.75
CA SER A 319 -69.72 49.25 -21.05
C SER A 319 -68.76 49.38 -19.85
N THR A 320 -69.28 49.60 -18.65
CA THR A 320 -68.51 49.71 -17.39
C THR A 320 -69.36 49.29 -16.19
N SER A 321 -68.70 48.79 -15.14
CA SER A 321 -69.32 48.56 -13.83
C SER A 321 -69.73 49.85 -13.12
N ARG A 322 -69.21 51.02 -13.53
CA ARG A 322 -69.59 52.31 -12.96
C ARG A 322 -71.01 52.70 -13.36
N ILE A 323 -71.87 52.96 -12.38
CA ILE A 323 -73.23 53.43 -12.64
C ILE A 323 -73.26 54.93 -12.97
N SER A 324 -74.23 55.35 -13.79
CA SER A 324 -74.34 56.73 -14.28
C SER A 324 -74.84 57.74 -13.24
N LYS A 325 -75.51 57.26 -12.17
CA LYS A 325 -76.07 58.10 -11.10
C LYS A 325 -75.80 57.45 -9.73
N THR A 326 -74.67 57.81 -9.12
CA THR A 326 -74.32 57.44 -7.75
C THR A 326 -75.43 57.80 -6.76
N TYR A 327 -75.73 56.90 -5.82
CA TYR A 327 -76.70 57.10 -4.74
C TYR A 327 -76.20 56.51 -3.42
N ASN A 328 -76.91 56.77 -2.32
CA ASN A 328 -76.60 56.19 -1.01
C ASN A 328 -77.71 55.21 -0.60
N VAL A 329 -77.30 54.14 0.09
CA VAL A 329 -78.18 53.23 0.85
C VAL A 329 -77.59 53.00 2.24
N ASP A 330 -78.40 52.58 3.19
CA ASP A 330 -77.95 52.39 4.57
C ASP A 330 -77.43 50.95 4.79
N ASP A 331 -76.40 50.81 5.63
CA ASP A 331 -75.84 49.51 6.06
C ASP A 331 -76.59 48.92 7.28
N GLN A 332 -76.16 47.76 7.77
CA GLN A 332 -76.78 47.07 8.90
C GLN A 332 -76.73 47.85 10.22
N ASN A 333 -75.92 48.90 10.30
CA ASN A 333 -75.77 49.80 11.46
C ASN A 333 -76.39 51.19 11.20
N GLY A 334 -77.04 51.41 10.05
CA GLY A 334 -77.64 52.68 9.65
C GLY A 334 -76.67 53.70 9.03
N ASN A 335 -75.44 53.31 8.69
CA ASN A 335 -74.50 54.21 8.00
C ASN A 335 -74.77 54.24 6.50
N ARG A 336 -74.78 55.43 5.91
CA ARG A 336 -74.88 55.59 4.45
C ARG A 336 -73.62 55.10 3.73
N LYS A 337 -73.79 54.24 2.73
CA LYS A 337 -72.76 53.74 1.82
C LYS A 337 -73.06 54.15 0.38
N THR A 338 -72.00 54.59 -0.31
CA THR A 338 -72.05 55.20 -1.64
C THR A 338 -72.07 54.13 -2.73
N ILE A 339 -73.23 53.82 -3.29
CA ILE A 339 -73.33 52.92 -4.44
C ILE A 339 -72.89 53.66 -5.70
N ASN A 340 -71.75 53.24 -6.25
CA ASN A 340 -71.16 53.75 -7.49
C ASN A 340 -70.82 52.65 -8.52
N SER A 341 -70.99 51.37 -8.17
CA SER A 341 -70.63 50.23 -9.02
C SER A 341 -71.59 49.04 -8.91
N THR A 342 -71.87 48.42 -10.06
CA THR A 342 -72.66 47.17 -10.23
C THR A 342 -72.06 45.97 -9.47
N PHE A 343 -70.74 45.96 -9.22
CA PHE A 343 -70.08 44.91 -8.45
C PHE A 343 -70.67 44.76 -7.04
N ILE A 344 -71.10 45.85 -6.42
CA ILE A 344 -71.65 45.84 -5.05
C ILE A 344 -72.91 44.95 -4.98
N ALA A 345 -73.77 45.02 -5.99
CA ALA A 345 -74.96 44.18 -6.09
C ALA A 345 -74.66 42.76 -6.55
N THR A 346 -73.72 42.61 -7.50
CA THR A 346 -73.33 41.30 -8.07
C THR A 346 -72.68 40.40 -7.01
N ILE A 347 -71.76 40.95 -6.21
CA ILE A 347 -71.12 40.24 -5.09
C ILE A 347 -72.14 39.89 -4.00
N GLY A 348 -73.11 40.78 -3.74
CA GLY A 348 -74.18 40.54 -2.77
C GLY A 348 -75.07 39.34 -3.14
N GLU A 349 -75.43 39.22 -4.42
CA GLU A 349 -76.16 38.03 -4.90
C GLU A 349 -75.31 36.76 -4.75
N ALA A 350 -74.03 36.80 -5.15
CA ALA A 350 -73.12 35.66 -5.02
C ALA A 350 -72.96 35.21 -3.56
N MET A 351 -72.84 36.14 -2.62
CA MET A 351 -72.76 35.85 -1.18
C MET A 351 -74.04 35.25 -0.63
N ALA A 352 -75.22 35.71 -1.06
CA ALA A 352 -76.49 35.09 -0.67
C ALA A 352 -76.60 33.63 -1.15
N LEU A 353 -76.12 33.31 -2.36
CA LEU A 353 -76.11 31.95 -2.89
C LEU A 353 -75.14 31.05 -2.11
N LYS A 354 -73.95 31.56 -1.77
CA LYS A 354 -72.99 30.86 -0.90
C LYS A 354 -73.58 30.55 0.47
N GLN A 355 -74.26 31.51 1.11
CA GLN A 355 -74.93 31.29 2.40
C GLN A 355 -76.07 30.26 2.31
N ARG A 356 -76.71 30.08 1.15
CA ARG A 356 -77.69 29.02 0.92
C ARG A 356 -77.07 27.63 0.72
N GLY A 357 -75.74 27.51 0.67
CA GLY A 357 -75.04 26.26 0.39
C GLY A 357 -74.89 25.93 -1.10
N ILE A 358 -74.86 26.95 -1.97
CA ILE A 358 -74.53 26.79 -3.38
C ILE A 358 -73.05 27.16 -3.56
N GLU A 359 -72.24 26.21 -4.01
CA GLU A 359 -70.84 26.46 -4.37
C GLU A 359 -70.76 27.22 -5.70
N ILE A 360 -70.00 28.32 -5.73
CA ILE A 360 -69.75 29.09 -6.95
C ILE A 360 -68.29 28.87 -7.36
N HIS A 361 -68.09 28.18 -8.47
CA HIS A 361 -66.81 28.06 -9.17
C HIS A 361 -66.75 29.17 -10.23
N GLY A 362 -65.59 29.75 -10.48
CA GLY A 362 -65.43 30.86 -11.42
C GLY A 362 -64.21 30.74 -12.32
N LEU A 363 -64.38 31.12 -13.58
CA LEU A 363 -63.29 31.36 -14.53
C LEU A 363 -63.32 32.81 -15.01
N GLY A 364 -62.24 33.54 -14.72
CA GLY A 364 -62.00 34.87 -15.30
C GLY A 364 -61.38 34.77 -16.69
N ILE A 365 -62.16 35.01 -17.72
CA ILE A 365 -61.78 34.81 -19.12
C ILE A 365 -61.10 36.08 -19.67
N GLN A 366 -59.77 36.05 -19.77
CA GLN A 366 -58.95 37.15 -20.31
C GLN A 366 -59.33 38.53 -19.75
N LEU A 367 -59.47 38.61 -18.43
CA LEU A 367 -59.93 39.78 -17.69
C LEU A 367 -59.22 41.07 -18.14
N GLN A 368 -59.98 42.15 -18.26
CA GLN A 368 -59.49 43.47 -18.63
C GLN A 368 -59.65 44.48 -17.47
N SER A 369 -59.07 45.66 -17.61
CA SER A 369 -59.34 46.80 -16.72
C SER A 369 -60.65 47.49 -17.08
N ASP A 370 -61.43 47.87 -16.07
CA ASP A 370 -62.57 48.78 -16.23
C ASP A 370 -62.08 50.22 -16.10
N THR A 371 -61.67 50.79 -17.23
CA THR A 371 -61.06 52.13 -17.30
C THR A 371 -62.02 53.26 -16.92
N GLN A 372 -63.33 53.10 -17.14
CA GLN A 372 -64.33 54.13 -16.80
C GLN A 372 -64.68 54.12 -15.30
N ALA A 373 -64.55 52.96 -14.63
CA ALA A 373 -64.61 52.81 -13.18
C ALA A 373 -63.27 53.03 -12.46
N ASN A 374 -62.16 53.19 -13.21
CA ASN A 374 -60.80 53.27 -12.70
C ASN A 374 -60.36 52.01 -11.90
N LEU A 375 -60.65 50.82 -12.44
CA LEU A 375 -60.23 49.53 -11.89
C LEU A 375 -59.23 48.85 -12.82
N SER A 376 -58.08 48.43 -12.28
CA SER A 376 -57.09 47.59 -12.98
C SER A 376 -57.59 46.14 -13.15
N LYS A 377 -56.97 45.35 -14.05
CA LYS A 377 -57.23 43.90 -14.20
C LYS A 377 -57.20 43.18 -12.85
N ALA A 378 -56.21 43.46 -12.01
CA ALA A 378 -56.06 42.84 -10.69
C ALA A 378 -57.20 43.23 -9.72
N GLN A 379 -57.75 44.43 -9.82
CA GLN A 379 -58.92 44.85 -9.01
C GLN A 379 -60.23 44.23 -9.52
N VAL A 380 -60.39 44.08 -10.83
CA VAL A 380 -61.49 43.31 -11.44
C VAL A 380 -61.41 41.84 -11.01
N GLU A 381 -60.22 41.24 -11.07
CA GLU A 381 -59.97 39.88 -10.61
C GLU A 381 -60.23 39.70 -9.10
N ALA A 382 -59.81 40.66 -8.27
CA ALA A 382 -60.13 40.65 -6.84
C ALA A 382 -61.66 40.70 -6.60
N LYS A 383 -62.42 41.44 -7.41
CA LYS A 383 -63.89 41.47 -7.33
C LYS A 383 -64.52 40.15 -7.80
N MET A 384 -63.98 39.53 -8.85
CA MET A 384 -64.37 38.18 -9.27
C MET A 384 -64.13 37.14 -8.16
N ARG A 385 -62.96 37.20 -7.50
CA ARG A 385 -62.57 36.33 -6.39
C ARG A 385 -63.48 36.47 -5.15
N GLN A 386 -64.14 37.62 -4.93
CA GLN A 386 -65.14 37.79 -3.87
C GLN A 386 -66.46 37.03 -4.14
N MET A 387 -66.76 36.68 -5.40
CA MET A 387 -68.01 36.00 -5.78
C MET A 387 -67.95 34.48 -5.60
N VAL A 388 -66.81 33.84 -5.87
CA VAL A 388 -66.66 32.38 -5.76
C VAL A 388 -66.68 31.86 -4.32
N SER A 389 -66.88 30.55 -4.17
CA SER A 389 -66.67 29.81 -2.91
C SER A 389 -65.20 29.43 -2.72
N SER A 390 -64.87 28.87 -1.56
CA SER A 390 -63.60 28.20 -1.29
C SER A 390 -63.81 26.75 -0.86
N ASP A 391 -62.72 25.98 -0.87
CA ASP A 391 -62.63 24.72 -0.12
C ASP A 391 -62.58 24.95 1.40
N GLN A 392 -62.37 23.86 2.16
CA GLN A 392 -62.25 23.86 3.62
C GLN A 392 -60.95 24.52 4.13
N ASN A 393 -59.93 24.63 3.27
CA ASN A 393 -58.63 25.23 3.56
C ASN A 393 -58.58 26.74 3.22
N GLY A 394 -59.64 27.28 2.61
CA GLY A 394 -59.74 28.66 2.15
C GLY A 394 -59.25 28.89 0.71
N THR A 395 -58.90 27.84 -0.03
CA THR A 395 -58.55 27.92 -1.46
C THR A 395 -59.79 28.29 -2.27
N LEU A 396 -59.77 29.44 -2.93
CA LEU A 396 -60.87 29.90 -3.77
C LEU A 396 -61.06 28.97 -4.98
N TYR A 397 -62.30 28.61 -5.30
CA TYR A 397 -62.67 27.92 -6.55
C TYR A 397 -62.66 28.87 -7.75
N TYR A 398 -61.56 29.58 -7.95
CA TYR A 398 -61.38 30.59 -8.99
C TYR A 398 -60.05 30.48 -9.71
N GLU A 399 -60.12 30.39 -11.03
CA GLU A 399 -58.97 30.44 -11.93
C GLU A 399 -59.13 31.59 -12.93
N SER A 400 -58.01 32.01 -13.53
CA SER A 400 -57.98 33.01 -14.60
C SER A 400 -57.44 32.34 -15.87
N ALA A 401 -58.16 32.45 -16.99
CA ALA A 401 -57.72 32.00 -18.30
C ALA A 401 -57.12 33.19 -19.07
N ASP A 402 -55.80 33.21 -19.24
CA ASP A 402 -55.12 34.29 -19.98
C ASP A 402 -55.12 34.07 -21.50
N HIS A 403 -55.26 32.81 -21.95
CA HIS A 403 -55.55 32.45 -23.34
C HIS A 403 -56.93 31.82 -23.43
N ALA A 404 -57.57 31.94 -24.60
CA ALA A 404 -58.91 31.40 -24.79
C ALA A 404 -58.92 29.86 -24.77
N SER A 405 -57.84 29.19 -25.17
CA SER A 405 -57.63 27.73 -25.04
C SER A 405 -57.76 27.24 -23.60
N ASP A 406 -57.30 28.04 -22.64
CA ASP A 406 -57.22 27.67 -21.22
C ASP A 406 -58.62 27.44 -20.62
N ILE A 407 -59.66 27.98 -21.26
CA ILE A 407 -61.08 27.79 -20.92
C ILE A 407 -61.50 26.33 -21.10
N SER A 408 -61.11 25.71 -22.22
CA SER A 408 -61.42 24.31 -22.51
C SER A 408 -60.75 23.37 -21.52
N ASP A 409 -59.51 23.68 -21.14
CA ASP A 409 -58.72 22.86 -20.24
C ASP A 409 -59.14 23.06 -18.77
N TYR A 410 -59.52 24.28 -18.36
CA TYR A 410 -60.17 24.55 -17.08
C TYR A 410 -61.44 23.71 -16.93
N LEU A 411 -62.32 23.74 -17.93
CA LEU A 411 -63.57 22.98 -17.89
C LEU A 411 -63.29 21.48 -17.84
N ALA A 412 -62.37 20.95 -18.64
CA ALA A 412 -61.95 19.55 -18.56
C ALA A 412 -61.42 19.17 -17.15
N LYS A 413 -60.58 20.01 -16.53
CA LYS A 413 -60.12 19.82 -15.13
C LYS A 413 -61.29 19.80 -14.15
N LYS A 414 -62.30 20.67 -14.31
CA LYS A 414 -63.49 20.70 -13.43
C LYS A 414 -64.38 19.48 -13.61
N ALA A 415 -64.53 18.94 -14.82
CA ALA A 415 -65.25 17.69 -15.04
C ALA A 415 -64.56 16.49 -14.34
N VAL A 416 -63.23 16.43 -14.35
CA VAL A 416 -62.49 15.38 -13.61
C VAL A 416 -62.53 15.65 -12.09
N GLN A 417 -62.40 16.90 -11.63
CA GLN A 417 -62.57 17.28 -10.21
C GLN A 417 -63.95 16.91 -9.64
N ILE A 418 -64.97 16.76 -10.49
CA ILE A 418 -66.34 16.36 -10.13
C ILE A 418 -66.53 14.84 -10.08
N SER A 419 -65.68 14.04 -10.72
CA SER A 419 -66.02 12.64 -11.06
C SER A 419 -64.88 11.62 -11.06
N GLY A 420 -63.63 12.06 -11.13
CA GLY A 420 -62.44 11.21 -11.07
C GLY A 420 -61.90 11.04 -9.65
N THR A 421 -61.08 10.02 -9.46
CA THR A 421 -60.40 9.73 -8.18
C THR A 421 -59.05 10.43 -8.03
N VAL A 422 -58.46 10.91 -9.14
CA VAL A 422 -57.19 11.65 -9.14
C VAL A 422 -57.45 13.07 -9.61
N VAL A 423 -57.22 14.04 -8.73
CA VAL A 423 -57.57 15.45 -8.91
C VAL A 423 -56.41 16.33 -8.48
N ASN A 424 -55.78 17.01 -9.45
CA ASN A 424 -54.57 17.80 -9.25
C ASN A 424 -53.42 17.00 -8.59
N GLY A 425 -53.39 15.68 -8.82
CA GLY A 425 -52.44 14.78 -8.19
C GLY A 425 -50.99 15.10 -8.57
N ALA A 426 -50.07 14.62 -7.74
CA ALA A 426 -48.63 14.87 -7.87
C ALA A 426 -47.80 13.59 -7.69
N VAL A 427 -46.75 13.43 -8.51
CA VAL A 427 -45.74 12.37 -8.38
C VAL A 427 -44.40 13.01 -8.01
N THR A 428 -43.72 12.46 -7.00
CA THR A 428 -42.36 12.85 -6.62
C THR A 428 -41.44 11.63 -6.69
N ASP A 429 -40.35 11.74 -7.46
CA ASP A 429 -39.45 10.64 -7.75
C ASP A 429 -37.96 11.06 -7.67
N PRO A 430 -37.29 10.86 -6.52
CA PRO A 430 -35.87 11.17 -6.35
C PRO A 430 -34.99 10.01 -6.85
N ILE A 431 -33.92 10.30 -7.60
CA ILE A 431 -32.92 9.28 -7.97
C ILE A 431 -32.09 8.88 -6.75
N ALA A 432 -31.70 7.61 -6.65
CA ALA A 432 -30.79 7.11 -5.61
C ALA A 432 -29.37 6.88 -6.16
N GLN A 433 -28.36 7.03 -5.31
CA GLN A 433 -26.98 6.70 -5.66
C GLN A 433 -26.81 5.17 -5.74
N PRO A 434 -26.06 4.64 -6.72
CA PRO A 434 -25.15 5.32 -7.64
C PRO A 434 -25.76 5.61 -9.03
N PHE A 435 -27.07 5.83 -9.15
CA PHE A 435 -27.69 6.18 -10.43
C PHE A 435 -27.74 7.69 -10.66
N VAL A 436 -27.75 8.07 -11.94
CA VAL A 436 -28.05 9.44 -12.42
C VAL A 436 -29.07 9.38 -13.55
N TYR A 437 -29.87 10.43 -13.71
CA TYR A 437 -30.80 10.55 -14.84
C TYR A 437 -30.06 10.75 -16.17
N GLN A 438 -30.47 10.02 -17.21
CA GLN A 438 -29.95 10.19 -18.57
C GLN A 438 -30.62 11.43 -19.21
N PRO A 439 -29.86 12.47 -19.62
CA PRO A 439 -30.45 13.71 -20.14
C PRO A 439 -31.34 13.50 -21.38
N ASN A 440 -32.39 14.33 -21.49
CA ASN A 440 -33.33 14.38 -22.61
C ASN A 440 -34.20 13.11 -22.84
N THR A 441 -34.31 12.24 -21.83
CA THR A 441 -35.14 11.00 -21.91
C THR A 441 -36.50 11.10 -21.22
N LEU A 442 -36.69 12.10 -20.35
CA LEU A 442 -37.92 12.29 -19.59
C LEU A 442 -39.11 12.63 -20.50
N SER A 443 -40.16 11.83 -20.44
CA SER A 443 -41.42 12.06 -21.16
C SER A 443 -42.64 11.61 -20.35
N VAL A 444 -43.82 12.14 -20.67
CA VAL A 444 -45.11 11.68 -20.14
C VAL A 444 -46.09 11.46 -21.28
N LYS A 445 -46.87 10.37 -21.22
CA LYS A 445 -47.81 9.95 -22.27
C LYS A 445 -49.13 9.52 -21.66
N SER A 446 -50.23 9.80 -22.38
CA SER A 446 -51.55 9.22 -22.13
C SER A 446 -51.57 7.79 -22.65
N VAL A 447 -51.76 6.81 -21.76
CA VAL A 447 -51.74 5.37 -22.07
C VAL A 447 -53.01 4.63 -21.63
N GLY A 448 -54.05 5.33 -21.18
CA GLY A 448 -55.35 4.75 -20.84
C GLY A 448 -56.04 4.04 -22.01
N SER A 449 -57.24 3.48 -21.79
CA SER A 449 -58.13 3.15 -22.91
C SER A 449 -58.95 4.37 -23.33
N LYS A 450 -59.21 5.28 -22.39
CA LYS A 450 -59.60 6.67 -22.65
C LYS A 450 -58.35 7.57 -22.65
N GLN A 451 -58.33 8.54 -23.56
CA GLN A 451 -57.28 9.54 -23.61
C GLN A 451 -57.47 10.60 -22.52
N LEU A 452 -56.38 11.19 -22.05
CA LEU A 452 -56.43 12.38 -21.21
C LEU A 452 -56.95 13.58 -22.01
N THR A 453 -57.80 14.39 -21.38
CA THR A 453 -58.29 15.68 -21.91
C THR A 453 -57.38 16.85 -21.57
N VAL A 454 -56.43 16.66 -20.64
CA VAL A 454 -55.47 17.65 -20.12
C VAL A 454 -54.15 16.93 -19.87
N THR A 455 -53.04 17.43 -20.42
CA THR A 455 -51.71 16.85 -20.20
C THR A 455 -51.16 17.29 -18.84
N PRO A 456 -50.62 16.38 -17.99
CA PRO A 456 -49.99 16.78 -16.73
C PRO A 456 -48.69 17.53 -16.98
N SER A 457 -48.33 18.43 -16.05
CA SER A 457 -47.00 19.04 -16.03
C SER A 457 -45.95 18.03 -15.57
N ILE A 458 -44.74 18.07 -16.12
CA ILE A 458 -43.61 17.25 -15.68
C ILE A 458 -42.29 18.03 -15.83
N GLN A 459 -41.44 17.95 -14.80
CA GLN A 459 -40.18 18.69 -14.73
C GLN A 459 -39.14 17.97 -13.86
N MET A 460 -37.87 18.33 -14.06
CA MET A 460 -36.77 18.00 -13.13
C MET A 460 -36.61 19.13 -12.10
N ASP A 461 -36.54 18.76 -10.83
CA ASP A 461 -36.21 19.61 -9.69
C ASP A 461 -34.95 19.05 -9.01
N GLY A 462 -33.79 19.53 -9.46
CA GLY A 462 -32.49 18.98 -9.08
C GLY A 462 -32.35 17.50 -9.48
N THR A 463 -32.27 16.63 -8.47
CA THR A 463 -32.18 15.16 -8.61
C THR A 463 -33.53 14.45 -8.47
N THR A 464 -34.64 15.17 -8.61
CA THR A 464 -36.01 14.67 -8.41
C THR A 464 -36.89 14.97 -9.62
N ILE A 465 -37.57 13.97 -10.18
CA ILE A 465 -38.66 14.21 -11.13
C ILE A 465 -39.89 14.61 -10.33
N LYS A 466 -40.57 15.68 -10.75
CA LYS A 466 -41.87 16.08 -10.23
C LYS A 466 -42.87 16.17 -11.38
N SER A 467 -44.01 15.54 -11.22
CA SER A 467 -45.18 15.74 -12.09
C SER A 467 -46.34 16.24 -11.25
N ASN A 468 -47.05 17.26 -11.72
CA ASN A 468 -48.15 17.92 -11.01
C ASN A 468 -49.32 18.17 -11.99
N GLN A 469 -50.49 18.55 -11.48
CA GLN A 469 -51.70 18.75 -12.27
C GLN A 469 -52.13 17.46 -13.00
N ILE A 470 -52.00 16.32 -12.31
CA ILE A 470 -52.49 15.03 -12.80
C ILE A 470 -54.00 14.98 -12.54
N TYR A 471 -54.79 14.78 -13.59
CA TYR A 471 -56.25 14.62 -13.52
C TYR A 471 -56.62 13.34 -14.27
N LEU A 472 -57.14 12.33 -13.56
CA LEU A 472 -57.50 11.03 -14.14
C LEU A 472 -58.88 10.59 -13.61
N GLY A 473 -59.83 10.45 -14.53
CA GLY A 473 -61.08 9.75 -14.30
C GLY A 473 -61.03 8.31 -14.81
N LYS A 474 -62.21 7.74 -15.09
CA LYS A 474 -62.36 6.35 -15.55
C LYS A 474 -61.48 6.01 -16.75
N ASP A 475 -60.80 4.87 -16.68
CA ASP A 475 -60.01 4.26 -17.74
C ASP A 475 -58.88 5.14 -18.32
N GLN A 476 -58.56 6.27 -17.65
CA GLN A 476 -57.46 7.18 -17.98
C GLN A 476 -56.22 6.81 -17.18
N GLU A 477 -55.07 6.82 -17.86
CA GLU A 477 -53.79 6.43 -17.29
C GLU A 477 -52.67 7.23 -17.94
N ILE A 478 -51.71 7.67 -17.13
CA ILE A 478 -50.43 8.22 -17.62
C ILE A 478 -49.31 7.21 -17.43
N GLN A 479 -48.34 7.29 -18.34
CA GLN A 479 -47.03 6.71 -18.16
C GLN A 479 -45.98 7.82 -18.24
N ILE A 480 -45.21 7.96 -17.18
CA ILE A 480 -43.95 8.70 -17.16
C ILE A 480 -42.85 7.72 -17.53
N HIS A 481 -41.95 8.12 -18.42
CA HIS A 481 -40.81 7.34 -18.89
C HIS A 481 -39.55 8.19 -18.82
N TYR A 482 -38.45 7.60 -18.36
CA TYR A 482 -37.10 8.17 -18.39
C TYR A 482 -36.05 7.06 -18.41
N GLN A 483 -34.78 7.42 -18.62
CA GLN A 483 -33.65 6.50 -18.46
C GLN A 483 -32.71 6.92 -17.33
N VAL A 484 -31.99 5.93 -16.78
CA VAL A 484 -31.03 6.09 -15.69
C VAL A 484 -29.72 5.37 -16.00
N ARG A 485 -28.62 5.86 -15.43
CA ARG A 485 -27.27 5.32 -15.62
C ARG A 485 -26.60 4.96 -14.31
N ILE A 486 -26.26 3.69 -14.11
CA ILE A 486 -25.49 3.25 -12.94
C ILE A 486 -24.02 3.72 -13.07
N GLN A 487 -23.50 4.40 -12.04
CA GLN A 487 -22.14 4.97 -12.04
C GLN A 487 -21.14 3.98 -11.42
N THR A 488 -20.58 3.11 -12.24
CA THR A 488 -19.63 2.04 -11.85
C THR A 488 -18.21 2.52 -11.58
N GLU A 489 -17.83 3.71 -12.05
CA GLU A 489 -16.45 4.21 -11.94
C GLU A 489 -16.03 4.66 -10.53
N SER A 490 -17.01 5.02 -9.71
CA SER A 490 -16.83 5.42 -8.31
C SER A 490 -16.05 4.37 -7.52
N LYS A 491 -15.05 4.79 -6.75
CA LYS A 491 -14.26 3.86 -5.92
C LYS A 491 -15.06 3.16 -4.82
N ASN A 492 -16.27 3.65 -4.52
CA ASN A 492 -17.20 3.04 -3.56
C ASN A 492 -18.23 2.13 -4.24
N PHE A 493 -18.19 1.98 -5.57
CA PHE A 493 -19.10 1.09 -6.31
C PHE A 493 -18.79 -0.38 -6.03
N LYS A 494 -19.83 -1.19 -5.83
CA LYS A 494 -19.75 -2.63 -5.67
C LYS A 494 -20.42 -3.31 -6.87
N PRO A 495 -19.70 -4.08 -7.69
CA PRO A 495 -20.32 -4.97 -8.66
C PRO A 495 -21.11 -6.08 -7.96
N ASP A 496 -22.03 -6.67 -8.71
CA ASP A 496 -22.93 -7.74 -8.30
C ASP A 496 -23.87 -7.41 -7.12
N TYR A 497 -23.85 -6.16 -6.65
CA TYR A 497 -24.63 -5.61 -5.54
C TYR A 497 -25.85 -4.82 -6.05
N TRP A 498 -27.02 -5.14 -5.53
CA TRP A 498 -28.29 -4.47 -5.79
C TRP A 498 -28.32 -3.07 -5.17
N TYR A 499 -28.56 -2.08 -6.01
CA TYR A 499 -28.85 -0.71 -5.62
C TYR A 499 -30.26 -0.35 -6.05
N GLN A 500 -31.05 0.25 -5.15
CA GLN A 500 -32.31 0.88 -5.54
C GLN A 500 -32.03 2.00 -6.57
N ILE A 501 -32.82 2.06 -7.63
CA ILE A 501 -32.67 3.08 -8.69
C ILE A 501 -33.09 4.46 -8.15
N ASN A 502 -34.06 4.48 -7.25
CA ASN A 502 -34.69 5.69 -6.73
C ASN A 502 -34.78 5.65 -5.20
N GLY A 503 -34.95 6.81 -4.57
CA GLY A 503 -35.44 6.88 -3.20
C GLY A 503 -36.95 6.69 -3.14
N THR A 504 -37.54 6.95 -1.97
CA THR A 504 -38.99 6.90 -1.73
C THR A 504 -39.74 7.65 -2.83
N THR A 505 -40.41 6.90 -3.69
CA THR A 505 -41.16 7.42 -4.84
C THR A 505 -42.63 7.45 -4.47
N THR A 506 -43.28 8.61 -4.55
CA THR A 506 -44.63 8.82 -4.01
C THR A 506 -45.60 9.39 -5.03
N PHE A 507 -46.89 9.06 -4.84
CA PHE A 507 -48.01 9.64 -5.55
C PHE A 507 -49.04 10.18 -4.54
N GLN A 508 -49.38 11.46 -4.65
CA GLN A 508 -50.49 12.10 -3.94
C GLN A 508 -51.68 12.19 -4.91
N PRO A 509 -52.80 11.47 -4.71
CA PRO A 509 -53.91 11.45 -5.66
C PRO A 509 -54.77 12.73 -5.65
N LEU A 510 -54.83 13.40 -4.50
CA LEU A 510 -55.64 14.60 -4.26
C LEU A 510 -54.75 15.65 -3.57
N SER A 511 -54.57 16.82 -4.18
CA SER A 511 -53.62 17.84 -3.67
C SER A 511 -53.95 18.44 -2.30
N ASP A 512 -55.20 18.30 -1.87
CA ASP A 512 -55.77 18.76 -0.60
C ASP A 512 -55.85 17.64 0.47
N SER A 513 -55.49 16.41 0.13
CA SER A 513 -55.46 15.26 1.04
C SER A 513 -54.06 14.99 1.59
N SER A 514 -53.99 14.42 2.80
CA SER A 514 -52.76 13.82 3.36
C SER A 514 -52.51 12.38 2.88
N GLU A 515 -53.34 11.86 1.97
CA GLU A 515 -53.17 10.55 1.34
C GLU A 515 -51.92 10.51 0.44
N ILE A 516 -51.04 9.55 0.70
CA ILE A 516 -49.84 9.29 -0.11
C ILE A 516 -49.78 7.79 -0.40
N ALA A 517 -49.70 7.46 -1.68
CA ALA A 517 -49.37 6.13 -2.18
C ALA A 517 -47.86 6.03 -2.46
N GLU A 518 -47.30 4.84 -2.29
CA GLU A 518 -45.90 4.53 -2.57
C GLU A 518 -45.79 3.69 -3.83
N PHE A 519 -44.81 3.97 -4.67
CA PHE A 519 -44.44 3.08 -5.77
C PHE A 519 -43.41 2.06 -5.28
N GLY A 520 -43.57 0.79 -5.66
CA GLY A 520 -42.52 -0.22 -5.47
C GLY A 520 -41.27 0.14 -6.26
N ILE A 521 -40.16 0.39 -5.58
CA ILE A 521 -38.91 0.89 -6.15
C ILE A 521 -38.15 -0.27 -6.82
N PRO A 522 -37.75 -0.14 -8.10
CA PRO A 522 -36.88 -1.12 -8.75
C PRO A 522 -35.43 -0.99 -8.26
N SER A 523 -34.73 -2.12 -8.20
CA SER A 523 -33.29 -2.18 -7.94
C SER A 523 -32.56 -2.77 -9.13
N ALA A 524 -31.36 -2.29 -9.40
CA ALA A 524 -30.49 -2.82 -10.43
C ALA A 524 -29.03 -2.89 -9.96
N LYS A 525 -28.20 -3.63 -10.70
CA LYS A 525 -26.78 -3.83 -10.41
C LYS A 525 -25.92 -3.70 -11.66
N ALA A 526 -24.61 -3.92 -11.52
CA ALA A 526 -23.71 -4.15 -12.65
C ALA A 526 -22.80 -5.34 -12.32
N PRO A 527 -22.54 -6.27 -13.25
CA PRO A 527 -21.68 -7.43 -13.02
C PRO A 527 -20.22 -7.03 -12.79
N GLY A 528 -19.50 -7.84 -12.01
CA GLY A 528 -18.07 -7.73 -11.81
C GLY A 528 -17.24 -8.49 -12.84
N VAL A 529 -15.93 -8.34 -12.76
CA VAL A 529 -14.95 -9.23 -13.38
C VAL A 529 -14.03 -9.83 -12.34
N LYS A 530 -13.48 -11.00 -12.67
CA LYS A 530 -12.52 -11.74 -11.85
C LYS A 530 -11.20 -11.83 -12.58
N LEU A 531 -10.11 -11.54 -11.87
CA LEU A 531 -8.76 -11.68 -12.39
C LEU A 531 -8.08 -12.91 -11.78
N ASN A 532 -7.37 -13.66 -12.63
CA ASN A 532 -6.58 -14.82 -12.24
C ASN A 532 -5.11 -14.52 -12.59
N PHE A 533 -4.25 -14.48 -11.58
CA PHE A 533 -2.83 -14.15 -11.71
C PHE A 533 -1.95 -15.39 -11.49
N THR A 534 -0.83 -15.45 -12.21
CA THR A 534 0.14 -16.54 -12.16
C THR A 534 1.56 -15.98 -12.06
N LYS A 535 2.33 -16.44 -11.08
CA LYS A 535 3.76 -16.13 -10.95
C LYS A 535 4.58 -17.39 -11.13
N GLN A 536 5.41 -17.43 -12.16
CA GLN A 536 6.42 -18.47 -12.35
C GLN A 536 7.74 -18.10 -11.67
N TRP A 537 8.52 -19.10 -11.28
CA TRP A 537 9.81 -18.94 -10.62
C TRP A 537 10.87 -19.79 -11.34
N GLU A 538 12.10 -19.29 -11.37
CA GLU A 538 13.26 -19.97 -11.96
C GLU A 538 14.51 -19.69 -11.11
N GLU A 539 14.80 -20.60 -10.17
CA GLU A 539 16.01 -20.59 -9.36
C GLU A 539 17.10 -21.45 -10.00
N PHE A 540 18.26 -20.86 -10.28
CA PHE A 540 19.37 -21.59 -10.90
C PHE A 540 20.00 -22.65 -9.98
N ASP A 541 19.91 -22.46 -8.67
CA ASP A 541 20.45 -23.31 -7.61
C ASP A 541 19.37 -24.22 -6.98
N HIS A 542 18.15 -24.19 -7.52
CA HIS A 542 16.93 -24.80 -6.96
C HIS A 542 16.58 -24.37 -5.52
N ASP A 543 17.25 -23.37 -4.96
CA ASP A 543 17.01 -22.89 -3.59
C ASP A 543 15.87 -21.87 -3.55
N LYS A 544 14.73 -22.34 -3.05
CA LYS A 544 13.48 -21.56 -2.89
C LYS A 544 13.43 -20.74 -1.60
N SER A 545 14.46 -20.84 -0.72
CA SER A 545 14.47 -20.14 0.57
C SER A 545 14.40 -18.61 0.43
N SER A 546 14.95 -18.08 -0.67
CA SER A 546 15.02 -16.66 -0.98
C SER A 546 13.75 -16.08 -1.63
N ARG A 547 12.73 -16.90 -1.92
CA ARG A 547 11.41 -16.40 -2.38
C ARG A 547 10.72 -15.62 -1.25
N PRO A 548 10.15 -14.41 -1.49
CA PRO A 548 9.46 -13.62 -0.46
C PRO A 548 8.15 -14.26 0.01
N ASP A 549 7.51 -13.71 1.05
CA ASP A 549 6.18 -14.18 1.51
C ASP A 549 5.04 -13.79 0.55
N HIS A 550 5.26 -12.79 -0.30
CA HIS A 550 4.35 -12.40 -1.39
C HIS A 550 5.10 -11.62 -2.48
N VAL A 551 4.49 -11.53 -3.67
CA VAL A 551 4.85 -10.55 -4.72
C VAL A 551 3.66 -9.62 -4.97
N THR A 552 3.90 -8.39 -5.43
CA THR A 552 2.84 -7.38 -5.62
C THR A 552 2.83 -6.86 -7.06
N TYR A 553 1.69 -6.92 -7.73
CA TYR A 553 1.48 -6.32 -9.06
C TYR A 553 0.79 -4.96 -8.95
N GLU A 554 1.21 -4.01 -9.79
CA GLU A 554 0.40 -2.84 -10.15
C GLU A 554 -0.51 -3.22 -11.32
N VAL A 555 -1.82 -3.10 -11.11
CA VAL A 555 -2.87 -3.41 -12.08
C VAL A 555 -3.52 -2.11 -12.54
N LYS A 556 -3.50 -1.85 -13.84
CA LYS A 556 -4.10 -0.68 -14.47
C LYS A 556 -5.51 -0.99 -14.98
N ARG A 557 -6.46 -0.10 -14.66
CA ARG A 557 -7.80 -0.01 -15.26
C ARG A 557 -7.76 1.00 -16.41
N THR A 558 -8.38 0.67 -17.54
CA THR A 558 -8.51 1.57 -18.71
C THR A 558 -9.94 1.58 -19.25
N GLN A 559 -10.29 2.58 -20.06
CA GLN A 559 -11.66 2.98 -20.44
C GLN A 559 -12.44 3.78 -19.37
N THR A 560 -11.78 4.37 -18.37
CA THR A 560 -12.41 5.36 -17.47
C THR A 560 -12.81 6.65 -18.22
N ILE A 561 -13.95 7.25 -17.87
CA ILE A 561 -14.37 8.58 -18.36
C ILE A 561 -14.55 9.63 -17.25
N ASP A 562 -14.71 9.23 -15.98
CA ASP A 562 -14.69 10.15 -14.85
C ASP A 562 -13.21 10.45 -14.46
N PRO A 563 -12.75 11.72 -14.43
CA PRO A 563 -11.37 12.04 -14.05
C PRO A 563 -11.04 11.72 -12.59
N ASN A 564 -12.04 11.51 -11.73
CA ASN A 564 -11.88 11.12 -10.32
C ASN A 564 -11.90 9.59 -10.13
N SER A 565 -12.13 8.85 -11.21
CA SER A 565 -12.12 7.39 -11.29
C SER A 565 -10.72 6.83 -10.99
N TRP A 566 -10.62 5.80 -10.16
CA TRP A 566 -9.33 5.16 -9.89
C TRP A 566 -8.82 4.45 -11.17
N GLN A 567 -7.51 4.59 -11.46
CA GLN A 567 -6.89 4.08 -12.70
C GLN A 567 -5.83 3.00 -12.45
N THR A 568 -5.25 2.94 -11.26
CA THR A 568 -4.34 1.87 -10.83
C THR A 568 -4.70 1.38 -9.44
N GLY A 569 -4.32 0.14 -9.14
CA GLY A 569 -4.48 -0.51 -7.84
C GLY A 569 -3.57 -1.73 -7.75
N PHE A 570 -3.37 -2.27 -6.55
CA PHE A 570 -2.37 -3.31 -6.30
C PHE A 570 -2.99 -4.65 -5.93
N VAL A 571 -2.33 -5.75 -6.29
CA VAL A 571 -2.70 -7.11 -5.86
C VAL A 571 -1.48 -7.91 -5.40
N GLN A 572 -1.59 -8.52 -4.22
CA GLN A 572 -0.59 -9.42 -3.66
C GLN A 572 -0.86 -10.88 -4.04
N LEU A 573 0.18 -11.59 -4.46
CA LEU A 573 0.21 -13.04 -4.64
C LEU A 573 1.09 -13.65 -3.56
N ASN A 574 0.44 -14.29 -2.58
CA ASN A 574 1.08 -14.86 -1.40
C ASN A 574 1.77 -16.19 -1.71
N LYS A 575 2.87 -16.46 -1.01
CA LYS A 575 3.61 -17.73 -1.02
C LYS A 575 2.68 -18.89 -0.63
N PRO A 576 2.53 -19.95 -1.45
CA PRO A 576 1.74 -21.13 -1.10
C PRO A 576 2.35 -21.83 0.13
N ALA A 577 1.51 -22.33 1.03
CA ALA A 577 1.93 -22.88 2.32
C ALA A 577 2.92 -24.07 2.26
N SER A 578 3.09 -24.72 1.11
CA SER A 578 4.10 -25.76 0.87
C SER A 578 5.26 -25.34 -0.03
N ASP A 579 5.11 -24.27 -0.83
CA ASP A 579 6.04 -23.74 -1.86
C ASP A 579 6.85 -24.78 -2.65
N THR A 580 6.28 -25.97 -2.91
CA THR A 580 6.99 -27.10 -3.51
C THR A 580 7.21 -26.95 -5.02
N GLY A 581 6.30 -26.27 -5.71
CA GLY A 581 6.34 -26.06 -7.17
C GLY A 581 7.07 -24.79 -7.59
N ASP A 582 6.98 -24.45 -8.87
CA ASP A 582 7.63 -23.29 -9.50
C ASP A 582 6.62 -22.32 -10.10
N THR A 583 5.40 -22.37 -9.56
CA THR A 583 4.29 -21.53 -9.98
C THR A 583 3.37 -21.26 -8.78
N TRP A 584 3.10 -19.99 -8.53
CA TRP A 584 2.06 -19.53 -7.61
C TRP A 584 0.86 -19.03 -8.42
N THR A 585 -0.35 -19.24 -7.93
CA THR A 585 -1.58 -18.78 -8.60
C THR A 585 -2.52 -18.16 -7.60
N ARG A 586 -3.16 -17.05 -7.97
CA ARG A 586 -4.29 -16.49 -7.23
C ARG A 586 -5.44 -16.22 -8.19
N ASN A 587 -6.50 -16.99 -8.02
CA ASN A 587 -7.71 -16.93 -8.85
C ASN A 587 -8.81 -16.10 -8.18
N ASP A 588 -9.86 -15.79 -8.93
CA ASP A 588 -11.09 -15.17 -8.44
C ASP A 588 -10.89 -13.81 -7.76
N VAL A 589 -9.86 -13.05 -8.13
CA VAL A 589 -9.59 -11.71 -7.57
C VAL A 589 -10.67 -10.73 -8.07
N THR A 590 -11.53 -10.28 -7.17
CA THR A 590 -12.63 -9.32 -7.41
C THR A 590 -12.33 -7.89 -6.95
N GLN A 591 -11.21 -7.68 -6.27
CA GLN A 591 -10.81 -6.41 -5.66
C GLN A 591 -9.29 -6.18 -5.76
N LEU A 592 -8.87 -4.92 -5.72
CA LEU A 592 -7.49 -4.45 -5.60
C LEU A 592 -7.35 -3.51 -4.39
N SER A 593 -6.11 -3.25 -3.97
CA SER A 593 -5.79 -2.28 -2.93
C SER A 593 -5.42 -0.91 -3.50
N GLU A 594 -5.83 0.19 -2.83
CA GLU A 594 -5.33 1.56 -3.12
C GLU A 594 -3.81 1.70 -2.85
N THR A 595 -3.19 0.84 -2.04
CA THR A 595 -1.75 0.90 -1.72
C THR A 595 -1.05 -0.46 -1.73
N SER A 596 0.26 -0.47 -1.99
CA SER A 596 1.09 -1.69 -2.09
C SER A 596 1.82 -2.09 -0.81
N GLY A 597 1.95 -1.18 0.16
CA GLY A 597 2.78 -1.34 1.36
C GLY A 597 2.00 -1.63 2.63
N ALA A 598 2.43 -1.05 3.76
CA ALA A 598 1.85 -1.30 5.10
C ALA A 598 0.36 -0.91 5.27
N GLY A 599 -0.24 -0.25 4.28
CA GLY A 599 -1.68 0.05 4.22
C GLY A 599 -2.47 -0.84 3.25
N TYR A 600 -1.91 -1.97 2.79
CA TYR A 600 -2.55 -2.85 1.82
C TYR A 600 -3.89 -3.39 2.33
N GLN A 601 -4.99 -3.01 1.68
CA GLN A 601 -6.34 -3.53 1.94
C GLN A 601 -7.13 -3.53 0.63
N GLU A 602 -7.67 -4.69 0.25
CA GLU A 602 -8.43 -4.84 -0.98
C GLU A 602 -9.82 -4.19 -0.85
N ASN A 603 -9.97 -3.02 -1.47
CA ASN A 603 -11.15 -2.16 -1.37
C ASN A 603 -11.65 -1.65 -2.73
N LEU A 604 -10.80 -1.58 -3.75
CA LEU A 604 -11.15 -1.19 -5.12
C LEU A 604 -11.78 -2.38 -5.86
N PHE A 605 -13.11 -2.44 -5.92
CA PHE A 605 -13.81 -3.48 -6.67
C PHE A 605 -13.60 -3.38 -8.18
N LEU A 606 -13.78 -4.51 -8.87
CA LEU A 606 -13.60 -4.66 -10.32
C LEU A 606 -14.96 -4.77 -11.06
N PRO A 607 -15.66 -3.66 -11.35
CA PRO A 607 -16.83 -3.67 -12.22
C PRO A 607 -16.45 -4.05 -13.67
N LYS A 608 -17.41 -4.61 -14.41
CA LYS A 608 -17.22 -5.00 -15.81
C LYS A 608 -17.10 -3.80 -16.77
N TYR A 609 -18.02 -2.85 -16.71
CA TYR A 609 -18.10 -1.72 -17.65
C TYR A 609 -18.13 -0.35 -16.96
N ASN A 610 -17.74 0.69 -17.69
CA ASN A 610 -17.65 2.09 -17.25
C ASN A 610 -19.00 2.83 -17.22
N ASN A 611 -19.00 4.13 -16.88
CA ASN A 611 -20.21 4.96 -16.82
C ASN A 611 -20.87 5.19 -18.22
N GLN A 612 -20.28 4.67 -19.31
CA GLN A 612 -20.84 4.62 -20.66
C GLN A 612 -21.29 3.20 -21.11
N GLY A 613 -21.06 2.15 -20.31
CA GLY A 613 -21.41 0.76 -20.67
C GLY A 613 -20.40 0.10 -21.61
N LYS A 614 -19.15 0.59 -21.64
CA LYS A 614 -18.03 -0.05 -22.33
C LYS A 614 -17.21 -0.83 -21.30
N ASP A 615 -16.88 -2.08 -21.63
CA ASP A 615 -16.08 -2.93 -20.75
C ASP A 615 -14.71 -2.29 -20.42
N PHE A 616 -14.33 -2.32 -19.16
CA PHE A 616 -12.98 -1.93 -18.73
C PHE A 616 -11.97 -2.99 -19.16
N THR A 617 -10.75 -2.56 -19.49
CA THR A 617 -9.61 -3.49 -19.59
C THR A 617 -8.71 -3.36 -18.37
N TYR A 618 -8.44 -4.49 -17.73
CA TYR A 618 -7.55 -4.63 -16.57
C TYR A 618 -6.28 -5.40 -16.97
N GLN A 619 -5.13 -4.93 -16.51
CA GLN A 619 -3.82 -5.52 -16.86
C GLN A 619 -2.81 -5.27 -15.74
N ALA A 620 -2.06 -6.29 -15.31
CA ALA A 620 -0.83 -6.06 -14.56
C ALA A 620 0.20 -5.40 -15.48
N ILE A 621 0.66 -4.20 -15.11
CA ILE A 621 1.62 -3.39 -15.89
C ILE A 621 3.03 -3.40 -15.30
N ALA A 622 3.16 -3.72 -14.02
CA ALA A 622 4.42 -3.87 -13.32
C ALA A 622 4.28 -4.91 -12.18
N GLU A 623 5.38 -5.58 -11.86
CA GLU A 623 5.60 -6.15 -10.53
C GLU A 623 6.48 -5.18 -9.73
N LEU A 624 6.26 -5.06 -8.42
CA LEU A 624 7.18 -4.34 -7.54
C LEU A 624 8.48 -5.13 -7.39
N ASP A 625 9.59 -4.43 -7.09
CA ASP A 625 10.92 -5.03 -6.96
C ASP A 625 10.94 -6.24 -6.01
N VAL A 626 11.58 -7.33 -6.45
CA VAL A 626 11.71 -8.58 -5.70
C VAL A 626 13.21 -8.85 -5.49
N PRO A 627 13.76 -8.52 -4.32
CA PRO A 627 15.21 -8.56 -4.09
C PRO A 627 15.86 -9.90 -4.47
N GLY A 628 16.84 -9.83 -5.38
CA GLY A 628 17.56 -11.00 -5.89
C GLY A 628 16.92 -11.70 -7.10
N TYR A 629 15.87 -11.14 -7.70
CA TYR A 629 15.23 -11.68 -8.90
C TYR A 629 15.00 -10.60 -9.98
N THR A 630 15.10 -10.99 -11.26
CA THR A 630 14.56 -10.18 -12.38
C THR A 630 13.16 -10.66 -12.74
N SER A 631 12.24 -9.71 -13.00
CA SER A 631 10.83 -10.00 -13.27
C SER A 631 10.44 -9.73 -14.73
N ASP A 632 10.04 -10.78 -15.44
CA ASP A 632 9.58 -10.74 -16.83
C ASP A 632 8.05 -10.86 -16.91
N MET A 633 7.39 -9.98 -17.68
CA MET A 633 5.97 -10.10 -18.01
C MET A 633 5.79 -11.05 -19.21
N LEU A 634 5.18 -12.22 -18.98
CA LEU A 634 4.83 -13.16 -20.06
C LEU A 634 3.49 -12.80 -20.72
N ASN A 635 2.55 -12.26 -19.94
CA ASN A 635 1.31 -11.63 -20.40
C ASN A 635 0.66 -10.81 -19.27
N ASN A 636 -0.48 -10.16 -19.55
CA ASN A 636 -1.24 -9.28 -18.66
C ASN A 636 -1.56 -9.83 -17.26
N THR A 637 -1.48 -11.15 -17.04
CA THR A 637 -1.71 -11.79 -15.73
C THR A 637 -0.64 -12.83 -15.34
N THR A 638 0.39 -13.03 -16.18
CA THR A 638 1.44 -14.03 -15.96
C THR A 638 2.82 -13.38 -15.97
N TRP A 639 3.53 -13.48 -14.86
CA TRP A 639 4.89 -12.98 -14.70
C TRP A 639 5.84 -14.12 -14.32
N LYS A 640 7.14 -13.96 -14.57
CA LYS A 640 8.20 -14.91 -14.21
C LYS A 640 9.28 -14.20 -13.41
N ASN A 641 9.76 -14.77 -12.31
CA ASN A 641 10.98 -14.31 -11.63
C ASN A 641 12.13 -15.27 -11.91
N ILE A 642 13.29 -14.72 -12.24
CA ILE A 642 14.53 -15.46 -12.48
C ILE A 642 15.55 -15.04 -11.42
N LYS A 643 16.05 -15.98 -10.63
CA LYS A 643 16.98 -15.71 -9.52
C LYS A 643 18.32 -15.20 -10.07
N GLN A 644 18.76 -14.03 -9.59
CA GLN A 644 20.02 -13.44 -10.01
C GLN A 644 21.19 -14.13 -9.31
N PHE A 645 22.17 -14.59 -10.09
CA PHE A 645 23.46 -14.98 -9.54
C PHE A 645 24.23 -13.71 -9.13
N THR A 646 24.81 -13.72 -7.93
CA THR A 646 25.69 -12.64 -7.45
C THR A 646 27.15 -13.06 -7.66
N PRO A 647 27.89 -12.44 -8.61
CA PRO A 647 29.22 -12.89 -8.99
C PRO A 647 30.22 -12.91 -7.83
N LEU A 648 30.99 -13.99 -7.75
CA LEU A 648 31.78 -14.35 -6.57
C LEU A 648 33.13 -13.63 -6.53
N ASN A 649 33.64 -13.42 -5.33
CA ASN A 649 35.00 -12.97 -5.10
C ASN A 649 35.93 -14.17 -4.78
N LEU A 650 37.24 -13.99 -4.97
CA LEU A 650 38.26 -14.97 -4.63
C LEU A 650 39.25 -14.34 -3.64
N LYS A 651 39.44 -15.00 -2.49
CA LYS A 651 40.47 -14.68 -1.50
C LYS A 651 41.48 -15.83 -1.42
N VAL A 652 42.72 -15.57 -1.79
CA VAL A 652 43.84 -16.52 -1.60
C VAL A 652 44.60 -16.12 -0.34
N ILE A 653 44.88 -17.07 0.55
CA ILE A 653 45.65 -16.87 1.78
C ILE A 653 47.02 -17.54 1.58
N LYS A 654 48.10 -16.75 1.69
CA LYS A 654 49.46 -17.21 1.39
C LYS A 654 50.20 -17.50 2.70
N GLN A 655 50.63 -18.75 2.88
CA GLN A 655 51.35 -19.18 4.10
C GLN A 655 52.71 -19.83 3.78
N SER A 656 53.54 -19.94 4.82
CA SER A 656 54.82 -20.68 4.80
C SER A 656 54.63 -22.14 5.21
N SER A 657 55.54 -23.02 4.79
CA SER A 657 55.64 -24.37 5.35
C SER A 657 56.22 -24.38 6.76
N SER A 658 56.89 -23.31 7.21
CA SER A 658 57.42 -23.19 8.57
C SER A 658 56.37 -22.78 9.61
N GLY A 659 55.13 -22.49 9.20
CA GLY A 659 54.01 -22.14 10.09
C GLY A 659 52.97 -21.24 9.41
N GLU A 660 51.81 -21.10 10.06
CA GLU A 660 50.60 -20.42 9.55
C GLU A 660 50.72 -18.90 9.33
N GLN A 661 51.93 -18.35 9.36
CA GLN A 661 52.19 -16.92 9.17
C GLN A 661 51.83 -16.46 7.74
N PRO A 662 51.03 -15.40 7.57
CA PRO A 662 50.74 -14.84 6.26
C PRO A 662 51.99 -14.25 5.59
N LEU A 663 52.10 -14.40 4.27
CA LEU A 663 53.24 -13.94 3.45
C LEU A 663 52.76 -13.03 2.33
N GLU A 664 53.36 -11.85 2.21
CA GLU A 664 53.14 -10.95 1.06
C GLU A 664 54.18 -11.16 -0.05
N GLY A 665 54.06 -10.42 -1.16
CA GLY A 665 55.04 -10.40 -2.24
C GLY A 665 54.97 -11.57 -3.23
N ALA A 666 54.02 -12.51 -3.07
CA ALA A 666 53.65 -13.47 -4.10
C ALA A 666 52.94 -12.77 -5.28
N VAL A 667 52.84 -13.46 -6.43
CA VAL A 667 52.05 -13.00 -7.58
C VAL A 667 51.18 -14.14 -8.08
N PHE A 668 49.87 -13.94 -8.07
CA PHE A 668 48.89 -14.87 -8.63
C PHE A 668 48.19 -14.28 -9.84
N GLN A 669 47.94 -15.09 -10.87
CA GLN A 669 47.13 -14.75 -12.04
C GLN A 669 45.93 -15.68 -12.14
N LEU A 670 44.74 -15.14 -12.41
CA LEU A 670 43.51 -15.89 -12.68
C LEU A 670 43.13 -15.73 -14.15
N LYS A 671 42.90 -16.85 -14.85
CA LYS A 671 42.38 -16.88 -16.23
C LYS A 671 41.14 -17.76 -16.35
N GLY A 672 40.08 -17.29 -16.99
CA GLY A 672 38.85 -18.06 -17.22
C GLY A 672 37.67 -17.16 -17.58
N GLY A 673 36.71 -17.69 -18.34
CA GLY A 673 35.67 -16.88 -18.99
C GLY A 673 36.28 -15.69 -19.74
N THR A 674 35.91 -14.48 -19.32
CA THR A 674 36.44 -13.21 -19.85
C THR A 674 37.64 -12.64 -19.05
N LEU A 675 38.04 -13.27 -17.95
CA LEU A 675 39.11 -12.78 -17.08
C LEU A 675 40.50 -13.25 -17.52
N ASP A 676 41.45 -12.32 -17.51
CA ASP A 676 42.90 -12.55 -17.42
C ASP A 676 43.50 -11.46 -16.51
N VAL A 677 43.55 -11.74 -15.21
CA VAL A 677 43.85 -10.72 -14.18
C VAL A 677 44.88 -11.21 -13.17
N THR A 678 45.77 -10.31 -12.76
CA THR A 678 46.64 -10.52 -11.59
C THR A 678 45.83 -10.19 -10.32
N LEU A 679 45.90 -11.04 -9.29
CA LEU A 679 45.32 -10.74 -7.99
C LEU A 679 46.10 -9.62 -7.31
N LYS A 680 45.38 -8.75 -6.61
CA LYS A 680 45.92 -7.70 -5.75
C LYS A 680 46.47 -8.32 -4.47
N ASP A 681 47.72 -8.01 -4.13
CA ASP A 681 48.27 -8.22 -2.78
C ASP A 681 47.64 -7.18 -1.84
N ASN A 682 47.12 -7.61 -0.68
CA ASN A 682 46.54 -6.70 0.30
C ASN A 682 47.52 -6.36 1.46
N HIS A 683 48.77 -6.82 1.39
CA HIS A 683 49.81 -6.59 2.41
C HIS A 683 49.49 -7.17 3.81
N ASP A 684 48.46 -8.01 3.91
CA ASP A 684 48.14 -8.85 5.08
C ASP A 684 48.50 -10.34 4.83
N GLY A 685 49.20 -10.62 3.72
CA GLY A 685 49.45 -11.97 3.21
C GLY A 685 48.22 -12.66 2.59
N THR A 686 47.20 -11.87 2.24
CA THR A 686 46.05 -12.33 1.48
C THR A 686 45.87 -11.57 0.17
N TYR A 687 45.39 -12.28 -0.84
CA TYR A 687 45.28 -11.81 -2.21
C TYR A 687 43.82 -11.83 -2.65
N SER A 688 43.37 -10.80 -3.35
CA SER A 688 41.99 -10.68 -3.82
C SER A 688 41.93 -10.32 -5.30
N LEU A 689 40.75 -10.49 -5.90
CA LEU A 689 40.50 -9.97 -7.24
C LEU A 689 40.62 -8.43 -7.27
N PRO A 690 41.00 -7.84 -8.42
CA PRO A 690 40.77 -6.43 -8.69
C PRO A 690 39.29 -6.06 -8.52
N ASP A 691 39.01 -4.80 -8.18
CA ASP A 691 37.66 -4.34 -7.80
C ASP A 691 36.61 -4.61 -8.89
N ASN A 692 37.02 -4.63 -10.16
CA ASN A 692 36.21 -4.87 -11.35
C ASN A 692 36.16 -6.33 -11.85
N ALA A 693 36.78 -7.30 -11.16
CA ALA A 693 36.80 -8.71 -11.55
C ALA A 693 36.02 -9.59 -10.56
N ARG A 694 35.15 -10.47 -11.04
CA ARG A 694 34.37 -11.44 -10.25
C ARG A 694 34.26 -12.76 -11.03
N LEU A 695 34.01 -13.85 -10.32
CA LEU A 695 33.76 -15.16 -10.92
C LEU A 695 32.26 -15.33 -11.14
N ASP A 696 31.87 -15.46 -12.40
CA ASP A 696 30.51 -15.77 -12.84
C ASP A 696 30.25 -17.28 -12.76
N LYS A 697 28.98 -17.66 -12.96
CA LYS A 697 28.55 -19.06 -13.00
C LYS A 697 28.54 -19.63 -14.42
N GLY A 698 28.62 -20.94 -14.54
CA GLY A 698 28.83 -21.66 -15.81
C GLY A 698 30.29 -21.62 -16.28
N GLU A 699 31.20 -21.03 -15.50
CA GLU A 699 32.57 -20.69 -15.89
C GLU A 699 33.63 -21.46 -15.12
N THR A 700 34.78 -21.68 -15.77
CA THR A 700 35.93 -22.36 -15.18
C THR A 700 37.18 -21.48 -15.28
N TYR A 701 37.82 -21.29 -14.14
CA TYR A 701 38.99 -20.43 -13.96
C TYR A 701 40.21 -21.26 -13.54
N THR A 702 41.39 -20.84 -13.96
CA THR A 702 42.68 -21.37 -13.52
C THR A 702 43.44 -20.27 -12.80
N LEU A 703 43.66 -20.46 -11.50
CA LEU A 703 44.58 -19.65 -10.70
C LEU A 703 45.99 -20.20 -10.88
N THR A 704 46.99 -19.35 -11.09
CA THR A 704 48.40 -19.70 -11.23
C THR A 704 49.26 -18.88 -10.28
N GLU A 705 50.14 -19.49 -9.48
CA GLU A 705 51.22 -18.79 -8.78
C GLU A 705 52.38 -18.55 -9.77
N LEU A 706 52.62 -17.28 -10.11
CA LEU A 706 53.70 -16.86 -11.01
C LEU A 706 55.01 -16.53 -10.28
N LYS A 707 54.92 -16.17 -8.99
CA LYS A 707 56.06 -15.75 -8.16
C LYS A 707 55.77 -16.08 -6.69
N ALA A 708 56.75 -16.66 -6.01
CA ALA A 708 56.73 -16.89 -4.57
C ALA A 708 56.97 -15.59 -3.77
N PRO A 709 56.57 -15.55 -2.48
CA PRO A 709 57.09 -14.60 -1.50
C PRO A 709 58.61 -14.58 -1.41
N GLN A 710 59.17 -13.50 -0.83
CA GLN A 710 60.58 -13.47 -0.46
C GLN A 710 60.91 -14.59 0.55
N GLY A 711 62.12 -15.13 0.47
CA GLY A 711 62.57 -16.25 1.32
C GLY A 711 61.93 -17.61 1.00
N HIS A 712 61.12 -17.72 -0.06
CA HIS A 712 60.38 -18.94 -0.36
C HIS A 712 60.63 -19.47 -1.78
N GLU A 713 60.46 -20.78 -1.94
CA GLU A 713 60.37 -21.44 -3.23
C GLU A 713 58.94 -21.33 -3.80
N LEU A 714 58.74 -21.53 -5.10
CA LEU A 714 57.41 -21.57 -5.71
C LEU A 714 56.65 -22.81 -5.22
N SER A 715 55.32 -22.74 -5.09
CA SER A 715 54.56 -23.88 -4.55
C SER A 715 54.69 -25.12 -5.45
N GLN A 716 54.72 -26.31 -4.83
CA GLN A 716 54.79 -27.59 -5.55
C GLN A 716 53.58 -27.80 -6.47
N LYS A 717 52.45 -27.18 -6.13
CA LYS A 717 51.28 -27.05 -7.00
C LYS A 717 51.18 -25.59 -7.44
N GLN A 718 51.45 -25.35 -8.72
CA GLN A 718 51.51 -23.99 -9.28
C GLN A 718 50.15 -23.49 -9.80
N THR A 719 49.22 -24.39 -10.11
CA THR A 719 47.91 -24.06 -10.70
C THR A 719 46.75 -24.73 -9.97
N TRP A 720 45.61 -24.05 -9.83
CA TRP A 720 44.37 -24.58 -9.25
C TRP A 720 43.19 -24.29 -10.18
N THR A 721 42.35 -25.28 -10.44
CA THR A 721 41.14 -25.10 -11.26
C THR A 721 39.95 -24.81 -10.35
N ILE A 722 39.33 -23.64 -10.52
CA ILE A 722 38.12 -23.20 -9.82
C ILE A 722 36.96 -23.26 -10.81
N ASN A 723 36.02 -24.17 -10.60
CA ASN A 723 34.82 -24.32 -11.44
C ASN A 723 33.59 -23.83 -10.68
N VAL A 724 32.82 -22.93 -11.30
CA VAL A 724 31.55 -22.42 -10.79
C VAL A 724 30.44 -22.91 -11.72
N SER A 725 29.72 -23.95 -11.31
CA SER A 725 28.63 -24.55 -12.11
C SER A 725 27.48 -23.57 -12.40
N ASP A 726 26.62 -23.88 -13.37
CA ASP A 726 25.39 -23.12 -13.65
C ASP A 726 24.42 -23.03 -12.46
N GLU A 727 24.55 -23.94 -11.50
CA GLU A 727 23.84 -23.98 -10.21
C GLU A 727 24.56 -23.16 -9.12
N GLY A 728 25.60 -22.40 -9.47
CA GLY A 728 26.39 -21.58 -8.54
C GLY A 728 27.32 -22.36 -7.60
N LYS A 729 27.25 -23.71 -7.60
CA LYS A 729 28.12 -24.57 -6.77
C LYS A 729 29.57 -24.43 -7.23
N VAL A 730 30.48 -24.18 -6.27
CA VAL A 730 31.92 -24.04 -6.49
C VAL A 730 32.66 -25.33 -6.15
N THR A 731 33.61 -25.70 -7.03
CA THR A 731 34.65 -26.67 -6.71
C THR A 731 36.04 -26.10 -6.98
N ILE A 732 37.02 -26.49 -6.16
CA ILE A 732 38.44 -26.27 -6.43
C ILE A 732 39.07 -27.65 -6.65
N ASP A 733 39.68 -27.86 -7.81
CA ASP A 733 40.29 -29.12 -8.25
C ASP A 733 39.32 -30.32 -8.17
N ASN A 734 38.06 -30.10 -8.54
CA ASN A 734 36.93 -31.05 -8.42
C ASN A 734 36.57 -31.43 -6.97
N LYS A 735 36.94 -30.63 -5.98
CA LYS A 735 36.50 -30.76 -4.58
C LYS A 735 35.53 -29.65 -4.21
N ASP A 736 34.38 -30.03 -3.68
CA ASP A 736 33.37 -29.09 -3.16
C ASP A 736 33.99 -28.09 -2.18
N THR A 737 33.71 -26.80 -2.39
CA THR A 737 34.25 -25.70 -1.60
C THR A 737 33.12 -24.81 -1.12
N SER A 738 33.05 -24.58 0.20
CA SER A 738 32.06 -23.68 0.80
C SER A 738 32.35 -22.22 0.47
N ILE A 739 31.41 -21.54 -0.15
CA ILE A 739 31.40 -20.08 -0.30
C ILE A 739 30.99 -19.47 1.05
N LYS A 740 31.63 -18.37 1.46
CA LYS A 740 31.16 -17.55 2.58
C LYS A 740 31.22 -16.07 2.18
N ASP A 741 30.17 -15.30 2.48
CA ASP A 741 30.12 -13.85 2.21
C ASP A 741 30.47 -13.54 0.72
N ASN A 742 29.83 -14.29 -0.19
CA ASN A 742 30.09 -14.37 -1.65
C ASN A 742 31.56 -14.55 -2.05
N THR A 743 32.41 -15.05 -1.15
CA THR A 743 33.85 -15.17 -1.32
C THR A 743 34.29 -16.64 -1.23
N ILE A 744 35.03 -17.08 -2.24
CA ILE A 744 35.76 -18.36 -2.26
C ILE A 744 37.09 -18.14 -1.54
N THR A 745 37.45 -19.01 -0.60
CA THR A 745 38.74 -18.94 0.11
C THR A 745 39.63 -20.12 -0.24
N LEU A 746 40.89 -19.86 -0.60
CA LEU A 746 41.90 -20.87 -0.94
C LEU A 746 43.22 -20.59 -0.22
N THR A 747 43.78 -21.58 0.48
CA THR A 747 45.10 -21.46 1.13
C THR A 747 46.19 -22.04 0.25
N VAL A 748 47.30 -21.30 0.07
CA VAL A 748 48.47 -21.70 -0.71
C VAL A 748 49.72 -21.65 0.15
N THR A 749 50.36 -22.81 0.35
CA THR A 749 51.59 -22.97 1.14
C THR A 749 52.82 -23.03 0.23
N ASN A 750 53.89 -22.31 0.57
CA ASN A 750 55.18 -22.39 -0.12
C ASN A 750 56.27 -22.86 0.83
N GLN A 751 57.31 -23.51 0.30
CA GLN A 751 58.43 -23.98 1.09
C GLN A 751 59.38 -22.82 1.43
N PHE A 752 59.78 -22.72 2.69
CA PHE A 752 60.82 -21.77 3.11
C PHE A 752 62.18 -22.20 2.54
N LYS A 753 62.89 -21.27 1.92
CA LYS A 753 64.18 -21.52 1.26
C LYS A 753 65.27 -21.67 2.30
N LYS A 754 66.12 -22.70 2.17
CA LYS A 754 67.25 -22.91 3.08
C LYS A 754 68.30 -21.81 2.94
N ILE A 755 68.77 -21.29 4.07
CA ILE A 755 69.73 -20.18 4.15
C ILE A 755 71.09 -20.73 4.60
N PRO A 756 72.17 -20.57 3.82
CA PRO A 756 73.52 -20.98 4.20
C PRO A 756 74.10 -20.01 5.24
N ILE A 757 74.75 -20.56 6.26
CA ILE A 757 75.30 -19.81 7.39
C ILE A 757 76.72 -20.33 7.66
N GLY A 758 77.72 -19.44 7.65
CA GLY A 758 79.11 -19.80 7.89
C GLY A 758 79.68 -19.22 9.19
N ILE A 759 80.71 -19.87 9.72
CA ILE A 759 81.63 -19.25 10.69
C ILE A 759 83.08 -19.60 10.33
N ARG A 760 83.96 -18.59 10.30
CA ARG A 760 85.40 -18.72 10.03
C ARG A 760 86.20 -18.60 11.32
N LYS A 761 86.96 -19.63 11.65
CA LYS A 761 87.85 -19.72 12.78
C LYS A 761 89.27 -19.29 12.42
N TYR A 762 89.89 -18.45 13.25
CA TYR A 762 91.28 -18.04 13.09
C TYR A 762 92.01 -17.85 14.44
N THR A 763 93.33 -17.60 14.35
CA THR A 763 94.23 -17.02 15.36
C THR A 763 94.99 -15.85 14.74
N ILE A 764 95.56 -14.96 15.55
CA ILE A 764 96.61 -14.05 15.11
C ILE A 764 97.98 -14.73 15.23
N GLN A 765 98.81 -14.61 14.19
CA GLN A 765 100.23 -15.02 14.13
C GLN A 765 101.00 -13.95 13.34
N GLU A 766 102.11 -13.44 13.87
CA GLU A 766 102.87 -12.32 13.29
C GLU A 766 102.00 -11.09 12.90
N GLY A 767 100.90 -10.84 13.63
CA GLY A 767 99.94 -9.78 13.33
C GLY A 767 99.00 -10.04 12.13
N LYS A 768 98.97 -11.27 11.59
CA LYS A 768 98.10 -11.71 10.49
C LYS A 768 97.07 -12.72 11.01
N GLN A 769 95.89 -12.76 10.41
CA GLN A 769 94.91 -13.81 10.69
C GLN A 769 95.30 -15.09 9.95
N VAL A 770 95.43 -16.20 10.69
CA VAL A 770 95.67 -17.55 10.17
C VAL A 770 94.51 -18.45 10.56
N ASN A 771 93.91 -19.12 9.58
CA ASN A 771 92.69 -19.93 9.78
C ASN A 771 93.00 -21.22 10.57
N LEU A 772 92.05 -21.67 11.41
CA LEU A 772 92.20 -22.88 12.24
C LEU A 772 91.14 -23.93 11.92
N ALA A 773 91.60 -25.15 11.63
CA ALA A 773 90.76 -26.34 11.47
C ALA A 773 90.39 -26.99 12.81
N LYS A 774 89.40 -27.89 12.80
CA LYS A 774 88.95 -28.73 13.93
C LYS A 774 88.36 -27.99 15.14
N ALA A 775 88.02 -26.71 15.03
CA ALA A 775 87.15 -26.07 16.02
C ALA A 775 85.72 -26.61 15.85
N THR A 776 85.09 -27.07 16.93
CA THR A 776 83.72 -27.58 16.91
C THR A 776 82.74 -26.48 17.28
N PHE A 777 81.76 -26.24 16.40
CA PHE A 777 80.69 -25.28 16.57
C PHE A 777 79.32 -25.96 16.53
N ASP A 778 78.43 -25.52 17.42
CA ASP A 778 77.01 -25.82 17.38
C ASP A 778 76.24 -24.64 16.78
N LEU A 779 75.42 -24.88 15.76
CA LEU A 779 74.27 -24.03 15.46
C LEU A 779 73.09 -24.49 16.31
N GLN A 780 72.57 -23.57 17.11
CA GLN A 780 71.46 -23.80 18.03
C GLN A 780 70.28 -22.89 17.69
N LYS A 781 69.05 -23.41 17.75
CA LYS A 781 67.82 -22.64 17.56
C LYS A 781 67.09 -22.46 18.90
N LYS A 782 66.51 -21.28 19.12
CA LYS A 782 65.63 -21.03 20.27
C LYS A 782 64.29 -21.72 20.08
N THR A 783 63.90 -22.52 21.08
CA THR A 783 62.61 -23.20 21.15
C THR A 783 61.52 -22.26 21.69
N SER A 784 60.25 -22.64 21.56
CA SER A 784 59.11 -21.91 22.12
C SER A 784 59.13 -21.80 23.65
N THR A 785 59.92 -22.62 24.36
CA THR A 785 60.14 -22.50 25.80
C THR A 785 61.26 -21.52 26.17
N GLY A 786 61.84 -20.81 25.19
CA GLY A 786 62.95 -19.88 25.36
C GLY A 786 64.35 -20.53 25.42
N ASN A 787 64.44 -21.86 25.47
CA ASN A 787 65.71 -22.59 25.55
C ASN A 787 66.34 -22.78 24.17
N TYR A 788 67.67 -22.70 24.06
CA TYR A 788 68.40 -23.04 22.84
C TYR A 788 68.65 -24.56 22.73
N GLN A 789 68.36 -25.12 21.57
CA GLN A 789 68.59 -26.53 21.21
C GLN A 789 69.55 -26.61 20.03
N THR A 790 70.60 -27.42 20.12
CA THR A 790 71.48 -27.72 18.98
C THR A 790 70.71 -28.41 17.86
N ILE A 791 70.78 -27.83 16.67
CA ILE A 791 70.18 -28.38 15.44
C ILE A 791 71.23 -28.93 14.47
N ALA A 792 72.48 -28.49 14.59
CA ALA A 792 73.62 -29.02 13.83
C ALA A 792 74.94 -28.73 14.55
N THR A 793 75.87 -29.68 14.51
CA THR A 793 77.25 -29.54 14.98
C THR A 793 78.21 -29.70 13.79
N LYS A 794 79.28 -28.90 13.73
CA LYS A 794 80.29 -28.92 12.66
C LYS A 794 81.68 -28.64 13.20
N GLU A 795 82.68 -29.36 12.68
CA GLU A 795 84.08 -28.96 12.79
C GLU A 795 84.47 -27.98 11.67
N THR A 796 85.44 -27.11 11.91
CA THR A 796 86.04 -26.25 10.87
C THR A 796 87.00 -27.02 9.97
N ASP A 797 86.93 -26.74 8.67
CA ASP A 797 87.79 -27.34 7.65
C ASP A 797 89.20 -26.72 7.59
N ALA A 798 90.00 -27.12 6.60
CA ALA A 798 91.34 -26.57 6.37
C ALA A 798 91.37 -25.08 5.94
N ALA A 799 90.23 -24.51 5.53
CA ALA A 799 90.07 -23.07 5.32
C ALA A 799 89.56 -22.36 6.59
N GLY A 800 89.38 -23.09 7.70
CA GLY A 800 88.83 -22.61 8.96
C GLY A 800 87.32 -22.41 8.94
N LEU A 801 86.60 -22.92 7.95
CA LEU A 801 85.16 -22.71 7.78
C LEU A 801 84.34 -23.87 8.34
N ALA A 802 83.31 -23.55 9.12
CA ALA A 802 82.22 -24.46 9.45
C ALA A 802 80.93 -23.93 8.82
N LEU A 803 80.25 -24.77 8.04
CA LEU A 803 79.06 -24.40 7.27
C LEU A 803 77.80 -25.13 7.75
N PHE A 804 76.75 -24.33 7.97
CA PHE A 804 75.43 -24.74 8.44
C PHE A 804 74.35 -24.32 7.44
N SER A 805 73.10 -24.71 7.71
CA SER A 805 71.94 -24.16 7.01
C SER A 805 70.73 -24.10 7.93
N ALA A 806 70.02 -22.97 7.92
CA ALA A 806 68.71 -22.85 8.55
C ALA A 806 67.61 -23.18 7.53
N SER A 807 66.55 -23.87 7.97
CA SER A 807 65.42 -24.29 7.13
C SER A 807 64.11 -23.55 7.44
N ASP A 808 64.10 -22.68 8.45
CA ASP A 808 62.89 -22.07 8.98
C ASP A 808 63.20 -20.83 9.85
N PRO A 809 62.29 -19.83 9.95
CA PRO A 809 62.49 -18.60 10.75
C PRO A 809 62.67 -18.84 12.25
N GLY A 810 63.32 -17.90 12.94
CA GLY A 810 63.42 -17.86 14.41
C GLY A 810 64.72 -17.25 14.92
N GLU A 811 64.88 -17.21 16.24
CA GLU A 811 66.14 -16.85 16.89
C GLU A 811 67.11 -18.04 16.89
N TYR A 812 68.37 -17.76 16.54
CA TYR A 812 69.47 -18.71 16.45
C TYR A 812 70.68 -18.21 17.25
N ARG A 813 71.60 -19.12 17.54
CA ARG A 813 72.98 -18.77 17.88
C ARG A 813 73.98 -19.79 17.37
N ILE A 814 75.18 -19.35 17.00
CA ILE A 814 76.36 -20.22 16.90
C ILE A 814 77.14 -20.15 18.21
N VAL A 815 77.68 -21.28 18.67
CA VAL A 815 78.51 -21.39 19.88
C VAL A 815 79.71 -22.29 19.57
N GLU A 816 80.94 -21.86 19.91
CA GLU A 816 82.08 -22.79 19.95
C GLU A 816 81.91 -23.72 21.16
N THR A 817 81.84 -25.03 20.90
CA THR A 817 81.74 -26.07 21.92
C THR A 817 83.09 -26.72 22.22
N LYS A 818 84.06 -26.60 21.29
CA LYS A 818 85.44 -27.03 21.48
C LYS A 818 86.39 -26.27 20.54
N GLY A 819 87.43 -25.65 21.08
CA GLY A 819 88.48 -25.00 20.29
C GLY A 819 89.48 -26.00 19.67
N PRO A 820 90.35 -25.55 18.75
CA PRO A 820 91.39 -26.38 18.14
C PRO A 820 92.42 -26.92 19.15
N GLU A 821 93.08 -28.02 18.78
CA GLU A 821 94.13 -28.66 19.59
C GLU A 821 95.26 -27.67 19.94
N GLY A 822 95.47 -27.44 21.24
CA GLY A 822 96.46 -26.50 21.79
C GLY A 822 96.08 -25.01 21.78
N TYR A 823 94.85 -24.68 21.36
CA TYR A 823 94.26 -23.34 21.47
C TYR A 823 93.26 -23.29 22.63
N ASP A 824 92.92 -22.09 23.10
CA ASP A 824 91.80 -21.91 24.03
C ASP A 824 90.46 -22.33 23.38
N THR A 825 89.40 -22.39 24.19
CA THR A 825 88.02 -22.55 23.72
C THR A 825 87.23 -21.37 24.25
N ILE A 826 86.68 -20.55 23.37
CA ILE A 826 85.95 -19.33 23.74
C ILE A 826 84.51 -19.51 23.31
N PRO A 827 83.54 -19.71 24.23
CA PRO A 827 82.12 -19.84 23.86
C PRO A 827 81.52 -18.52 23.31
N GLY A 828 81.89 -18.15 22.10
CA GLY A 828 81.34 -17.02 21.36
C GLY A 828 79.86 -17.27 21.09
N ASN A 829 78.98 -16.58 21.82
CA ASN A 829 77.53 -16.74 21.73
C ASN A 829 76.98 -15.80 20.65
N TYR A 830 77.15 -16.17 19.39
CA TYR A 830 76.74 -15.36 18.25
C TYR A 830 75.23 -15.47 17.99
N MET A 831 74.42 -14.67 18.68
CA MET A 831 72.96 -14.66 18.57
C MET A 831 72.48 -13.80 17.38
N PHE A 832 71.59 -14.35 16.55
CA PHE A 832 70.98 -13.67 15.39
C PHE A 832 69.55 -14.16 15.16
N THR A 833 68.74 -13.42 14.40
CA THR A 833 67.36 -13.80 14.06
C THR A 833 67.20 -13.97 12.56
N ILE A 834 66.47 -15.01 12.14
CA ILE A 834 66.01 -15.17 10.76
C ILE A 834 64.51 -14.88 10.74
N ASP A 835 64.08 -13.93 9.92
CA ASP A 835 62.65 -13.57 9.83
C ASP A 835 61.85 -14.46 8.86
N LYS A 836 60.55 -14.16 8.72
CA LYS A 836 59.64 -14.92 7.85
C LYS A 836 59.92 -14.77 6.35
N TYR A 837 60.78 -13.84 5.93
CA TYR A 837 61.22 -13.65 4.54
C TYR A 837 62.68 -14.06 4.34
N GLY A 838 63.32 -14.63 5.37
CA GLY A 838 64.67 -15.18 5.30
C GLY A 838 65.79 -14.16 5.38
N GLU A 839 65.52 -12.94 5.84
CA GLU A 839 66.57 -11.97 6.13
C GLU A 839 67.22 -12.29 7.50
N ILE A 840 68.54 -12.11 7.59
CA ILE A 840 69.32 -12.36 8.81
C ILE A 840 69.56 -11.03 9.53
N HIS A 841 69.04 -10.92 10.75
CA HIS A 841 69.17 -9.76 11.62
C HIS A 841 70.20 -10.04 12.72
N TYR A 842 71.29 -9.28 12.75
CA TYR A 842 72.44 -9.47 13.64
C TYR A 842 73.15 -8.13 13.94
N ASP A 843 73.39 -7.84 15.22
CA ASP A 843 73.92 -6.55 15.67
C ASP A 843 75.46 -6.41 15.59
N GLY A 844 76.17 -7.47 15.20
CA GLY A 844 77.63 -7.52 15.14
C GLY A 844 78.21 -7.48 13.73
N ASN A 845 79.54 -7.39 13.63
CA ASN A 845 80.24 -7.47 12.35
C ASN A 845 80.15 -8.89 11.76
N ASN A 846 79.76 -8.98 10.49
CA ASN A 846 79.93 -10.17 9.64
C ASN A 846 81.10 -9.95 8.65
N VAL A 847 81.48 -11.00 7.94
CA VAL A 847 82.33 -10.92 6.74
C VAL A 847 81.57 -11.59 5.62
N GLU A 848 80.93 -10.80 4.76
CA GLU A 848 80.21 -11.34 3.60
C GLU A 848 81.21 -11.90 2.58
N THR A 849 81.13 -13.21 2.37
CA THR A 849 81.69 -13.84 1.17
C THR A 849 80.60 -13.87 0.10
N ALA A 850 80.99 -13.95 -1.18
CA ALA A 850 80.10 -13.64 -2.32
C ALA A 850 78.76 -14.40 -2.36
N ASP A 851 78.64 -15.54 -1.68
CA ASP A 851 77.45 -16.39 -1.65
C ASP A 851 76.92 -16.69 -0.23
N GLN A 852 77.60 -16.28 0.85
CA GLN A 852 77.32 -16.77 2.22
C GLN A 852 77.57 -15.75 3.35
N TRP A 853 76.55 -15.53 4.18
CA TRP A 853 76.64 -14.80 5.44
C TRP A 853 77.55 -15.56 6.41
N THR A 854 78.70 -14.97 6.75
CA THR A 854 79.77 -15.65 7.49
C THR A 854 80.23 -14.82 8.69
N LEU A 855 80.26 -15.43 9.87
CA LEU A 855 80.81 -14.85 11.10
C LEU A 855 82.30 -15.17 11.26
N THR A 856 83.00 -14.51 12.18
CA THR A 856 84.42 -14.76 12.46
C THR A 856 84.70 -14.94 13.95
N HIS A 857 85.52 -15.93 14.30
CA HIS A 857 85.84 -16.29 15.69
C HIS A 857 87.34 -16.50 15.91
N GLU A 858 87.92 -15.81 16.90
CA GLU A 858 89.35 -15.80 17.23
C GLU A 858 89.63 -16.61 18.50
N ASN A 859 90.65 -17.48 18.45
CA ASN A 859 91.15 -18.23 19.60
C ASN A 859 92.67 -18.02 19.68
N HIS A 860 93.20 -18.12 20.88
CA HIS A 860 94.60 -17.86 21.18
C HIS A 860 95.31 -19.18 21.49
N LEU A 861 96.57 -19.28 21.06
CA LEU A 861 97.43 -20.41 21.40
C LEU A 861 97.62 -20.46 22.93
N LYS A 862 97.41 -21.61 23.58
CA LYS A 862 97.62 -21.73 25.03
C LYS A 862 99.11 -21.49 25.38
N PRO A 863 99.41 -20.97 26.59
CA PRO A 863 100.77 -21.02 27.15
C PRO A 863 101.30 -22.46 27.20
N PHE A 864 102.60 -22.63 27.40
CA PHE A 864 103.26 -23.93 27.54
C PHE A 864 103.88 -24.09 28.92
N ASP A 865 103.80 -25.28 29.51
CA ASP A 865 104.58 -25.65 30.69
C ASP A 865 105.76 -26.55 30.29
N LEU A 866 106.96 -26.27 30.80
CA LEU A 866 108.13 -27.11 30.62
C LEU A 866 108.39 -27.95 31.87
N THR A 867 108.12 -29.25 31.78
CA THR A 867 108.52 -30.24 32.79
C THR A 867 109.89 -30.81 32.42
N VAL A 868 110.88 -30.59 33.30
CA VAL A 868 112.22 -31.18 33.21
C VAL A 868 112.32 -32.36 34.18
N HIS A 869 112.76 -33.51 33.70
CA HIS A 869 113.04 -34.69 34.53
C HIS A 869 114.54 -34.99 34.58
N LYS A 870 115.14 -34.88 35.76
CA LYS A 870 116.54 -35.20 36.04
C LYS A 870 116.70 -36.70 36.23
N LYS A 871 117.56 -37.30 35.41
CA LYS A 871 117.89 -38.72 35.44
C LYS A 871 119.40 -38.96 35.54
N GLU A 872 119.74 -40.20 35.88
CA GLU A 872 121.03 -40.84 35.60
C GLU A 872 121.05 -41.30 34.13
N ASP A 873 122.23 -41.56 33.56
CA ASP A 873 122.34 -42.12 32.19
C ASP A 873 121.66 -43.50 32.01
N ASN A 874 121.40 -44.23 33.12
CA ASN A 874 120.66 -45.48 33.11
C ASN A 874 119.12 -45.29 33.12
N GLY A 875 118.63 -44.05 33.08
CA GLY A 875 117.21 -43.70 33.06
C GLY A 875 116.53 -43.60 34.43
N LYS A 876 117.20 -44.01 35.52
CA LYS A 876 116.71 -43.83 36.90
C LYS A 876 116.66 -42.35 37.26
N ALA A 877 115.64 -41.93 38.03
CA ALA A 877 115.52 -40.56 38.50
C ALA A 877 116.66 -40.15 39.44
N LEU A 878 117.11 -38.90 39.34
CA LEU A 878 118.28 -38.36 40.05
C LEU A 878 117.92 -37.06 40.79
N PRO A 879 117.48 -37.15 42.06
CA PRO A 879 117.13 -35.98 42.85
C PRO A 879 118.32 -35.09 43.23
N GLY A 880 118.05 -33.81 43.48
CA GLY A 880 119.01 -32.88 44.09
C GLY A 880 119.83 -32.02 43.11
N ALA A 881 119.47 -32.01 41.83
CA ALA A 881 119.95 -31.00 40.90
C ALA A 881 119.24 -29.65 41.12
N LYS A 882 119.78 -28.56 40.55
CA LYS A 882 119.04 -27.31 40.34
C LYS A 882 119.06 -26.90 38.88
N PHE A 883 117.94 -26.36 38.42
CA PHE A 883 117.79 -25.82 37.07
C PHE A 883 117.33 -24.39 37.08
N ARG A 884 117.95 -23.56 36.25
CA ARG A 884 117.54 -22.18 35.98
C ARG A 884 117.13 -22.02 34.52
N LEU A 885 115.89 -21.58 34.29
CA LEU A 885 115.34 -21.26 32.98
C LEU A 885 115.32 -19.74 32.79
N GLN A 886 115.96 -19.25 31.73
CA GLN A 886 116.05 -17.82 31.40
C GLN A 886 115.62 -17.54 29.96
N GLY A 887 114.69 -16.61 29.73
CA GLY A 887 114.26 -16.24 28.38
C GLY A 887 112.93 -15.48 28.34
N LYS A 888 112.73 -14.61 27.35
CA LYS A 888 111.49 -13.83 27.10
C LYS A 888 110.82 -13.21 28.35
N GLY A 889 111.61 -12.77 29.34
CA GLY A 889 111.14 -12.16 30.59
C GLY A 889 111.03 -13.12 31.78
N VAL A 890 111.15 -14.43 31.56
CA VAL A 890 111.27 -15.46 32.61
C VAL A 890 112.72 -15.54 33.06
N ASP A 891 112.94 -15.58 34.38
CA ASP A 891 114.17 -15.98 35.02
C ASP A 891 113.82 -16.70 36.34
N ILE A 892 113.85 -18.03 36.33
CA ILE A 892 113.40 -18.87 37.44
C ILE A 892 114.43 -19.96 37.71
N GLU A 893 114.88 -20.11 38.97
CA GLU A 893 115.61 -21.30 39.43
C GLU A 893 114.69 -22.19 40.28
N LEU A 894 114.80 -23.51 40.09
CA LEU A 894 114.10 -24.56 40.82
C LEU A 894 115.09 -25.60 41.38
N PRO A 895 114.83 -26.18 42.56
CA PRO A 895 113.64 -26.00 43.40
C PRO A 895 113.83 -24.80 44.36
N LYS A 896 112.77 -24.01 44.55
CA LYS A 896 112.81 -22.75 45.31
C LYS A 896 113.00 -22.94 46.82
N ASP A 897 112.56 -24.08 47.36
CA ASP A 897 112.70 -24.47 48.76
C ASP A 897 114.04 -25.19 49.06
N GLY A 898 114.79 -25.57 48.02
CA GLY A 898 116.02 -26.33 48.13
C GLY A 898 115.84 -27.82 48.43
N GLN A 899 114.62 -28.36 48.41
CA GLN A 899 114.39 -29.80 48.64
C GLN A 899 114.87 -30.64 47.44
N PRO A 900 115.52 -31.80 47.65
CA PRO A 900 115.94 -32.65 46.54
C PRO A 900 114.76 -33.22 45.75
N THR A 901 114.48 -32.64 44.58
CA THR A 901 113.56 -33.17 43.56
C THR A 901 114.31 -33.69 42.35
N ASP A 902 113.71 -34.64 41.63
CA ASP A 902 114.11 -35.06 40.29
C ASP A 902 113.32 -34.34 39.18
N THR A 903 112.21 -33.66 39.51
CA THR A 903 111.27 -33.10 38.52
C THR A 903 111.02 -31.61 38.80
N PHE A 904 111.03 -30.80 37.74
CA PHE A 904 111.04 -29.34 37.78
C PHE A 904 110.04 -28.79 36.75
N LEU A 905 109.03 -28.05 37.20
CA LEU A 905 107.97 -27.49 36.34
C LEU A 905 108.14 -25.98 36.16
N PHE A 906 108.29 -25.52 34.92
CA PHE A 906 108.32 -24.10 34.57
C PHE A 906 107.05 -23.72 33.81
N GLU A 907 106.12 -23.04 34.48
CA GLU A 907 104.76 -22.81 33.99
C GLU A 907 104.62 -21.54 33.10
N ASN A 908 103.58 -21.50 32.27
CA ASN A 908 103.13 -20.32 31.52
C ASN A 908 104.23 -19.67 30.63
N LEU A 909 104.98 -20.50 29.92
CA LEU A 909 105.91 -20.09 28.88
C LEU A 909 105.13 -19.66 27.62
N GLN A 910 105.52 -18.52 27.06
CA GLN A 910 104.90 -17.92 25.88
C GLN A 910 105.78 -18.17 24.65
N PRO A 911 105.27 -18.06 23.40
CA PRO A 911 106.10 -18.12 22.20
C PRO A 911 107.34 -17.24 22.32
N GLY A 912 108.54 -17.83 22.24
CA GLY A 912 109.79 -17.23 22.70
C GLY A 912 110.98 -18.19 22.68
N THR A 913 112.15 -17.71 23.10
CA THR A 913 113.37 -18.53 23.27
C THR A 913 113.83 -18.49 24.71
N TYR A 914 114.12 -19.67 25.25
CA TYR A 914 114.50 -19.93 26.63
C TYR A 914 115.76 -20.79 26.69
N ILE A 915 116.54 -20.61 27.75
CA ILE A 915 117.81 -21.29 28.02
C ILE A 915 117.73 -21.94 29.40
N LEU A 916 117.77 -23.27 29.43
CA LEU A 916 117.77 -24.09 30.64
C LEU A 916 119.20 -24.46 31.02
N THR A 917 119.63 -24.09 32.22
CA THR A 917 120.98 -24.35 32.74
C THR A 917 120.89 -25.18 34.02
N GLU A 918 121.64 -26.28 34.14
CA GLU A 918 121.83 -26.95 35.43
C GLU A 918 122.79 -26.08 36.27
N THR A 919 122.27 -25.36 37.27
CA THR A 919 123.06 -24.45 38.12
C THR A 919 123.67 -25.14 39.33
N TYR A 920 123.18 -26.35 39.67
CA TYR A 920 123.78 -27.21 40.68
C TYR A 920 123.66 -28.68 40.28
N THR A 921 124.78 -29.39 40.30
CA THR A 921 124.89 -30.81 39.97
C THR A 921 124.96 -31.65 41.27
N PRO A 922 124.23 -32.76 41.39
CA PRO A 922 124.35 -33.69 42.52
C PRO A 922 125.79 -34.20 42.74
N GLU A 923 126.16 -34.40 44.00
CA GLU A 923 127.48 -34.96 44.35
C GLU A 923 127.67 -36.36 43.74
N GLY A 924 128.90 -36.68 43.32
CA GLY A 924 129.22 -37.90 42.57
C GLY A 924 128.95 -37.82 41.06
N TYR A 925 128.19 -36.86 40.56
CA TYR A 925 127.83 -36.76 39.13
C TYR A 925 128.58 -35.65 38.38
N GLN A 926 128.67 -35.78 37.05
CA GLN A 926 129.04 -34.72 36.10
C GLN A 926 127.78 -34.15 35.47
N GLY A 927 127.60 -32.83 35.62
CA GLY A 927 126.45 -32.09 35.11
C GLY A 927 126.55 -31.67 33.66
N LEU A 928 125.51 -30.96 33.21
CA LEU A 928 125.43 -30.40 31.87
C LEU A 928 126.63 -29.50 31.54
N LYS A 929 127.34 -29.82 30.44
CA LYS A 929 128.47 -29.03 29.93
C LYS A 929 128.04 -27.79 29.13
N GLN A 930 126.78 -27.76 28.71
CA GLN A 930 126.15 -26.69 27.92
C GLN A 930 124.68 -26.57 28.36
N SER A 931 124.12 -25.36 28.30
CA SER A 931 122.70 -25.13 28.55
C SER A 931 121.84 -25.55 27.37
N VAL A 932 120.66 -26.09 27.66
CA VAL A 932 119.68 -26.55 26.66
C VAL A 932 118.82 -25.37 26.21
N LYS A 933 118.68 -25.17 24.90
CA LYS A 933 117.83 -24.12 24.32
C LYS A 933 116.44 -24.67 23.98
N VAL A 934 115.40 -24.06 24.53
CA VAL A 934 113.99 -24.34 24.19
C VAL A 934 113.44 -23.15 23.39
N VAL A 935 112.86 -23.40 22.23
CA VAL A 935 112.20 -22.39 21.38
C VAL A 935 110.75 -22.79 21.19
N ILE A 936 109.83 -21.86 21.41
CA ILE A 936 108.38 -22.00 21.24
C ILE A 936 107.96 -20.99 20.17
N GLN A 937 107.28 -21.43 19.11
CA GLN A 937 106.84 -20.57 18.00
C GLN A 937 105.37 -20.16 18.13
N GLU A 938 104.93 -19.14 17.38
CA GLU A 938 103.53 -18.65 17.39
C GLU A 938 102.53 -19.62 16.69
N ASP A 939 103.04 -20.63 15.98
CA ASP A 939 102.28 -21.80 15.51
C ASP A 939 102.21 -22.94 16.54
N GLY A 940 102.79 -22.74 17.72
CA GLY A 940 102.84 -23.73 18.79
C GLY A 940 103.83 -24.87 18.57
N THR A 941 104.64 -24.83 17.51
CA THR A 941 105.76 -25.78 17.38
C THR A 941 106.86 -25.45 18.38
N VAL A 942 107.46 -26.50 18.94
CA VAL A 942 108.52 -26.41 19.95
C VAL A 942 109.78 -27.10 19.45
N MET A 943 110.93 -26.47 19.66
CA MET A 943 112.25 -27.04 19.35
C MET A 943 113.13 -27.04 20.60
N ILE A 944 113.81 -28.16 20.86
CA ILE A 944 114.84 -28.28 21.90
C ILE A 944 116.18 -28.57 21.22
N ASP A 945 117.16 -27.68 21.42
CA ASP A 945 118.46 -27.67 20.75
C ASP A 945 118.41 -27.89 19.23
N GLY A 946 117.38 -27.32 18.59
CA GLY A 946 117.12 -27.41 17.15
C GLY A 946 116.37 -28.67 16.69
N THR A 947 116.03 -29.59 17.60
CA THR A 947 115.20 -30.77 17.32
C THR A 947 113.74 -30.48 17.67
N ALA A 948 112.82 -30.69 16.72
CA ALA A 948 111.39 -30.46 16.95
C ALA A 948 110.77 -31.50 17.91
N VAL A 949 110.03 -31.02 18.90
CA VAL A 949 109.28 -31.82 19.87
C VAL A 949 107.86 -32.07 19.34
N LYS A 950 107.36 -33.29 19.48
CA LYS A 950 106.01 -33.67 19.05
C LYS A 950 105.04 -33.72 20.23
N ASN A 951 103.75 -33.64 19.93
CA ASN A 951 102.64 -33.77 20.90
C ASN A 951 102.70 -32.73 22.04
N VAL A 952 103.21 -31.53 21.73
CA VAL A 952 103.31 -30.42 22.69
C VAL A 952 102.02 -29.61 22.83
N LEU A 953 101.20 -29.61 21.78
CA LEU A 953 99.84 -29.09 21.83
C LEU A 953 98.94 -30.15 22.47
N VAL A 954 98.13 -29.75 23.44
CA VAL A 954 97.22 -30.66 24.16
C VAL A 954 95.81 -30.12 24.32
N ASP A 955 94.86 -31.03 24.18
CA ASP A 955 93.45 -30.86 24.46
C ASP A 955 93.16 -31.05 25.97
N GLY A 956 92.06 -30.49 26.47
CA GLY A 956 91.63 -30.58 27.88
C GLY A 956 92.46 -29.80 28.91
N GLU A 957 93.79 -29.81 28.79
CA GLU A 957 94.70 -29.16 29.76
C GLU A 957 94.67 -27.63 29.70
N GLN A 958 95.00 -26.97 30.82
CA GLN A 958 95.04 -25.49 30.89
C GLN A 958 96.13 -24.89 29.99
N HIS A 959 97.29 -25.53 29.91
CA HIS A 959 98.44 -25.13 29.10
C HIS A 959 98.91 -26.29 28.22
N ASN A 960 99.53 -25.96 27.09
CA ASN A 960 100.33 -26.86 26.27
C ASN A 960 101.51 -27.43 27.09
N GLN A 961 102.08 -28.57 26.70
CA GLN A 961 103.00 -29.33 27.56
C GLN A 961 104.30 -29.69 26.85
N ILE A 962 105.44 -29.43 27.50
CA ILE A 962 106.78 -29.77 27.01
C ILE A 962 107.45 -30.64 28.06
N SER A 963 107.89 -31.84 27.69
CA SER A 963 108.67 -32.73 28.57
C SER A 963 110.11 -32.86 28.09
N LEU A 964 111.08 -32.77 29.01
CA LEU A 964 112.50 -32.80 28.73
C LEU A 964 113.26 -33.67 29.75
N ASP A 965 113.82 -34.78 29.29
CA ASP A 965 114.77 -35.59 30.08
C ASP A 965 116.17 -34.99 30.05
N VAL A 966 116.80 -34.87 31.22
CA VAL A 966 118.20 -34.42 31.36
C VAL A 966 118.98 -35.45 32.18
N THR A 967 119.93 -36.16 31.56
CA THR A 967 120.79 -37.14 32.25
C THR A 967 122.10 -36.56 32.76
N ASN A 968 122.69 -37.14 33.81
CA ASN A 968 124.06 -36.88 34.26
C ASN A 968 124.84 -38.20 34.37
N GLN A 969 126.15 -38.13 34.08
CA GLN A 969 127.07 -39.26 34.19
C GLN A 969 127.68 -39.34 35.60
N ALA A 970 127.98 -40.55 36.11
CA ALA A 970 128.67 -40.71 37.39
C ALA A 970 130.21 -40.57 37.25
N LYS A 971 130.88 -40.04 38.29
CA LYS A 971 132.35 -39.86 38.35
C LYS A 971 133.05 -41.17 38.78
N VAL A 972 134.19 -41.48 38.16
CA VAL A 972 134.97 -42.71 38.38
C VAL A 972 136.33 -42.40 39.04
N PRO A 973 136.78 -43.16 40.06
CA PRO A 973 138.05 -42.92 40.76
C PRO A 973 139.29 -43.41 39.98
N LEU A 974 140.46 -42.88 40.34
CA LEU A 974 141.78 -43.18 39.74
C LEU A 974 142.62 -44.12 40.64
N PRO A 975 143.50 -44.98 40.06
CA PRO A 975 144.37 -45.89 40.82
C PRO A 975 145.71 -45.26 41.26
N GLU A 976 146.27 -45.76 42.36
CA GLU A 976 147.51 -45.27 42.99
C GLU A 976 148.82 -45.87 42.41
N THR A 977 149.96 -45.27 42.74
CA THR A 977 151.30 -45.63 42.25
C THR A 977 152.10 -46.46 43.26
N GLY A 978 152.42 -47.73 42.96
CA GLY A 978 153.31 -48.53 43.83
C GLY A 978 153.68 -49.96 43.41
N GLY A 979 152.92 -50.63 42.52
CA GLY A 979 153.08 -52.07 42.23
C GLY A 979 154.05 -52.45 41.10
N SER A 980 154.99 -53.36 41.38
CA SER A 980 155.65 -54.37 40.50
C SER A 980 156.13 -54.04 39.06
N GLY A 981 156.10 -52.79 38.57
CA GLY A 981 156.52 -52.45 37.20
C GLY A 981 158.05 -52.46 36.94
N ARG A 982 158.89 -52.44 37.98
CA ARG A 982 160.36 -52.23 37.85
C ARG A 982 161.14 -53.38 37.20
N LEU A 983 160.55 -54.56 37.00
CA LEU A 983 161.23 -55.72 36.43
C LEU A 983 161.81 -55.47 35.02
N GLY A 984 161.14 -54.67 34.18
CA GLY A 984 161.63 -54.37 32.83
C GLY A 984 162.95 -53.58 32.79
N ILE A 985 163.17 -52.69 33.76
CA ILE A 985 164.35 -51.81 33.77
C ILE A 985 165.61 -52.58 34.21
N TYR A 986 165.49 -53.44 35.21
CA TYR A 986 166.62 -54.26 35.68
C TYR A 986 167.02 -55.35 34.66
N LEU A 987 166.07 -55.87 33.88
CA LEU A 987 166.35 -56.88 32.86
C LEU A 987 167.19 -56.33 31.70
N ILE A 988 166.93 -55.10 31.26
CA ILE A 988 167.69 -54.43 30.18
C ILE A 988 169.12 -54.12 30.63
N GLY A 989 169.32 -53.68 31.88
CA GLY A 989 170.65 -53.41 32.43
C GLY A 989 171.55 -54.64 32.52
N LEU A 990 171.00 -55.80 32.90
CA LEU A 990 171.76 -57.05 33.04
C LEU A 990 172.19 -57.65 31.69
N ILE A 991 171.38 -57.51 30.64
CA ILE A 991 171.71 -58.00 29.29
C ILE A 991 172.92 -57.26 28.70
N ALA A 992 173.05 -55.95 28.96
CA ALA A 992 174.19 -55.15 28.50
C ALA A 992 175.53 -55.55 29.18
N LEU A 993 175.48 -55.94 30.46
CA LEU A 993 176.66 -56.38 31.23
C LEU A 993 177.04 -57.84 30.95
N GLY A 994 176.07 -58.71 30.65
CA GLY A 994 176.34 -60.10 30.28
C GLY A 994 177.09 -60.26 28.96
N LEU A 995 176.66 -59.56 27.91
CA LEU A 995 177.25 -59.66 26.57
C LEU A 995 178.72 -59.18 26.52
N SER A 996 179.08 -58.18 27.34
CA SER A 996 180.44 -57.66 27.42
C SER A 996 181.39 -58.58 28.20
N GLY A 997 180.90 -59.25 29.27
CA GLY A 997 181.68 -60.26 29.99
C GLY A 997 181.98 -61.52 29.17
N VAL A 998 180.99 -62.03 28.43
CA VAL A 998 181.13 -63.26 27.62
C VAL A 998 182.12 -63.07 26.46
N TYR A 999 182.15 -61.89 25.83
CA TYR A 999 183.10 -61.56 24.77
C TYR A 999 184.57 -61.53 25.25
N LEU A 1000 184.80 -61.11 26.51
CA LEU A 1000 186.13 -61.10 27.12
C LEU A 1000 186.58 -62.49 27.59
N PHE A 1001 185.67 -63.36 28.03
CA PHE A 1001 186.01 -64.70 28.51
C PHE A 1001 186.38 -65.68 27.38
N MET A 1002 185.68 -65.66 26.24
CA MET A 1002 185.89 -66.66 25.18
C MET A 1002 187.11 -66.45 24.26
N ARG A 1003 187.81 -65.30 24.33
CA ARG A 1003 188.95 -65.02 23.41
C ARG A 1003 190.31 -65.53 23.91
N ASN A 1004 190.49 -65.71 25.22
CA ASN A 1004 191.77 -66.08 25.83
C ASN A 1004 191.89 -67.58 26.18
N HIS A 1005 191.88 -68.43 25.14
CA HIS A 1005 192.53 -69.76 25.06
C HIS A 1005 191.98 -70.89 26.00
N GLY A 1006 191.87 -72.15 25.57
CA GLY A 1006 192.09 -72.76 24.25
C GLY A 1006 192.28 -74.29 24.31
N LYS A 1007 192.04 -74.97 23.17
CA LYS A 1007 192.52 -76.32 22.76
C LYS A 1007 192.50 -77.49 23.79
N GLY A 1008 191.66 -78.52 23.57
CA GLY A 1008 191.90 -79.86 24.16
C GLY A 1008 190.81 -80.95 24.02
N VAL A 1009 190.84 -81.72 22.92
CA VAL A 1009 190.55 -83.18 22.71
C VAL A 1009 190.10 -84.08 23.91
N MET A 1010 189.36 -85.20 23.75
CA MET A 1010 188.91 -86.02 22.60
C MET A 1010 187.49 -86.61 22.84
N LYS A 1011 186.65 -86.75 21.81
CA LYS A 1011 186.52 -87.98 20.99
C LYS A 1011 185.69 -87.71 19.73
#